data_AF-A0AAD2G3L7-F1
#
_entry.id   AF-A0AAD2G3L7-F1
#
_cell.length_a   1.000
_cell.length_b   1.000
_cell.length_c   1.000
_cell.angle_alpha   90.00
_cell.angle_beta   90.00
_cell.angle_gamma   90.00
#
_symmetry.space_group_name_H-M   'P 1'
#
loop_
_entity.id
_entity.type
_entity.pdbx_description
1 polymer ?
#
loop_
_entity_poly.entity_id
_entity_poly.type
_entity_poly.pdbx_seq_one_letter_code
_entity_poly.pdbx_strand_id
1 'polypeptide(L)'
;MPKESSSNTKSSSSSTNKNNKVSQTVVSQEEQESPSEEEALWDIVRILSKKEEKRVCRSEDCQEVAVATWASNLDPQDKWDLCEACQERDFGGWPEDLPPPKDPSDPSDPRCPSTTTKPSSPPIGTNSTTTTTATTTAVTQASQEEQDPEEENTKLPNESTSPSPVDQVQDSTSPTPMRQTNNNNNNNNNNNNNNNKGTITPTPTAPSTQESSDAADTTPVPQKSGKEGANSPQQEENSSNAESEEDEVWDLKKIITFDNLNKDATIKCSTENCLLAACSVWVSNLDPKTKWYSCLDCQEQDFGGWPPLNELPFKSLVPNHLQLMAQKCSNQSKPSLPELPLENSSSIGACSPCPTSSLSSKKGDTNSSSKAAPNTHHNCIVTPPPPPQTLQQQQKKTKQQPNPKALAIHNKWQAAAEAIGGKDVRIVVSKAVAKKLIADLLYESFRPMNITEIYKELKAIVPSPVLSACLQEMALDKDDNRNPFADDSDDEDDEENSSKAANNKNSSSSTTTAAAAATTSDPYAGSLQTKIGKSQATNLYYIDYNKRKGLDVEERNELLQNIATANATEETLKETLKVTLTQADKLLSEPTNEVIAEQLEMQSAAVQELQEKVQEATKLKVNEKHKQSTKRKIQNMTAQWRRRKRMCMDFMITLEEMTDGTVRAKKCLSGDGQIALDSDEVVAKAAVEFAKKKRARKSQPTKSRKALKTSESKNPNSSASLADPDFVAVNLDSQHCVRRIYVNDGDEQN
;
A
#
# COMPACT_ATOMS: atom_id res chain seq x y z
N MET A 1 34.49 -70.12 29.02
CA MET A 1 35.42 -69.37 29.88
C MET A 1 35.55 -67.96 29.32
N PRO A 2 35.52 -66.92 30.15
CA PRO A 2 34.43 -66.50 31.04
C PRO A 2 34.00 -65.04 30.66
N LYS A 3 32.96 -64.37 31.17
CA LYS A 3 32.40 -64.25 32.53
C LYS A 3 31.08 -63.43 32.43
N GLU A 4 29.95 -63.95 32.93
CA GLU A 4 29.17 -63.43 34.09
C GLU A 4 28.35 -62.15 33.78
N SER A 5 27.07 -61.95 34.13
CA SER A 5 26.20 -62.48 35.21
C SER A 5 24.76 -61.94 34.98
N SER A 6 23.71 -62.77 34.96
CA SER A 6 22.72 -63.03 36.06
C SER A 6 21.76 -61.86 36.37
N SER A 7 20.45 -61.95 36.11
CA SER A 7 19.38 -62.47 37.00
C SER A 7 18.02 -61.90 36.47
N ASN A 8 16.79 -62.37 36.68
CA ASN A 8 16.21 -63.39 37.55
C ASN A 8 14.75 -63.69 37.08
N THR A 9 14.39 -64.98 37.07
CA THR A 9 13.10 -65.62 37.46
C THR A 9 11.77 -64.83 37.48
N LYS A 10 10.71 -65.36 36.84
CA LYS A 10 9.70 -66.22 37.50
C LYS A 10 8.68 -66.83 36.54
N SER A 11 8.57 -68.15 36.63
CA SER A 11 7.55 -69.01 36.04
C SER A 11 6.31 -69.07 36.94
N SER A 12 5.12 -69.17 36.35
CA SER A 12 3.97 -69.83 36.98
C SER A 12 3.00 -70.36 35.92
N SER A 13 3.00 -71.68 35.80
CA SER A 13 2.06 -72.54 35.09
C SER A 13 0.78 -72.76 35.90
N SER A 14 -0.39 -72.79 35.25
CA SER A 14 -1.51 -73.67 35.66
C SER A 14 -2.61 -73.79 34.58
N SER A 15 -2.73 -74.99 34.03
CA SER A 15 -3.96 -75.83 33.99
C SER A 15 -5.24 -75.33 33.26
N THR A 16 -5.48 -75.97 32.10
CA THR A 16 -6.76 -76.52 31.58
C THR A 16 -8.10 -76.07 32.17
N ASN A 17 -9.01 -75.54 31.32
CA ASN A 17 -10.38 -76.04 31.24
C ASN A 17 -11.08 -75.74 29.89
N LYS A 18 -12.01 -76.62 29.50
CA LYS A 18 -12.73 -76.70 28.22
C LYS A 18 -13.95 -75.77 28.15
N ASN A 19 -14.35 -75.47 26.90
CA ASN A 19 -15.68 -75.07 26.39
C ASN A 19 -16.16 -73.62 26.63
N ASN A 20 -16.17 -72.78 25.58
CA ASN A 20 -17.40 -72.16 25.07
C ASN A 20 -17.21 -71.34 23.78
N LYS A 21 -17.98 -71.73 22.75
CA LYS A 21 -18.92 -70.92 21.95
C LYS A 21 -18.68 -69.40 21.77
N VAL A 22 -18.75 -69.00 20.48
CA VAL A 22 -19.25 -67.72 19.91
C VAL A 22 -18.25 -66.57 19.67
N SER A 23 -18.39 -66.04 18.45
CA SER A 23 -18.00 -64.72 17.90
C SER A 23 -16.62 -64.58 17.25
N GLN A 24 -16.67 -64.60 15.91
CA GLN A 24 -15.74 -63.90 15.03
C GLN A 24 -15.65 -62.42 15.41
N THR A 25 -14.48 -62.01 15.87
CA THR A 25 -14.04 -60.61 15.84
C THR A 25 -13.07 -60.49 14.67
N VAL A 26 -13.53 -59.86 13.59
CA VAL A 26 -12.66 -59.41 12.49
C VAL A 26 -11.81 -58.28 13.06
N VAL A 27 -10.55 -58.58 13.32
CA VAL A 27 -9.52 -57.58 13.61
C VAL A 27 -9.19 -56.92 12.28
N SER A 28 -9.75 -55.73 12.07
CA SER A 28 -9.25 -54.82 11.05
C SER A 28 -7.86 -54.36 11.50
N GLN A 29 -6.83 -54.73 10.74
CA GLN A 29 -5.54 -54.07 10.81
C GLN A 29 -5.75 -52.61 10.42
N GLU A 30 -5.63 -51.70 11.39
CA GLU A 30 -5.29 -50.31 11.11
C GLU A 30 -3.89 -50.33 10.48
N GLU A 31 -3.82 -49.98 9.19
CA GLU A 31 -2.60 -49.48 8.58
C GLU A 31 -2.20 -48.23 9.35
N GLN A 32 -1.19 -48.40 10.20
CA GLN A 32 -0.50 -47.32 10.86
C GLN A 32 0.29 -46.59 9.78
N GLU A 33 -0.33 -45.56 9.17
CA GLU A 33 0.38 -44.58 8.34
C GLU A 33 1.57 -44.08 9.15
N SER A 34 2.77 -44.38 8.64
CA SER A 34 4.00 -43.77 9.12
C SER A 34 3.82 -42.26 9.09
N PRO A 35 4.01 -41.53 10.21
CA PRO A 35 3.93 -40.08 10.20
C PRO A 35 4.88 -39.60 9.10
N SER A 36 4.32 -38.91 8.10
CA SER A 36 5.10 -38.29 7.04
C SER A 36 6.18 -37.45 7.73
N GLU A 37 7.44 -37.78 7.49
CA GLU A 37 8.57 -36.98 7.95
C GLU A 37 8.40 -35.60 7.32
N GLU A 38 7.78 -34.67 8.05
CA GLU A 38 7.68 -33.28 7.64
C GLU A 38 9.12 -32.78 7.49
N GLU A 39 9.54 -32.57 6.25
CA GLU A 39 10.87 -32.07 5.94
C GLU A 39 11.05 -30.74 6.69
N ALA A 40 12.11 -30.67 7.51
CA ALA A 40 12.43 -29.46 8.24
C ALA A 40 12.70 -28.34 7.24
N LEU A 41 11.81 -27.34 7.19
CA LEU A 41 12.02 -26.12 6.43
C LEU A 41 12.96 -25.23 7.23
N TRP A 42 14.01 -24.75 6.58
CA TRP A 42 15.00 -23.87 7.19
C TRP A 42 14.84 -22.47 6.61
N ASP A 43 14.70 -21.49 7.50
CA ASP A 43 14.53 -20.08 7.14
C ASP A 43 15.67 -19.20 7.67
N ILE A 44 16.02 -18.14 6.93
CA ILE A 44 16.98 -17.13 7.38
C ILE A 44 16.35 -16.29 8.48
N VAL A 45 16.83 -16.43 9.71
CA VAL A 45 16.36 -15.65 10.86
C VAL A 45 17.18 -14.37 11.09
N ARG A 46 18.42 -14.31 10.60
CA ARG A 46 19.30 -13.15 10.80
C ARG A 46 20.37 -13.05 9.72
N ILE A 47 20.57 -11.85 9.18
CA ILE A 47 21.75 -11.50 8.36
C ILE A 47 22.81 -10.90 9.29
N LEU A 48 23.99 -11.51 9.30
CA LEU A 48 25.11 -11.10 10.15
C LEU A 48 25.94 -10.04 9.42
N SER A 49 25.88 -8.81 9.90
CA SER A 49 26.76 -7.74 9.41
C SER A 49 28.19 -7.97 9.89
N LYS A 50 29.20 -7.75 9.02
CA LYS A 50 30.64 -7.88 9.34
C LYS A 50 31.10 -7.11 10.59
N LYS A 51 30.30 -6.15 11.09
CA LYS A 51 30.59 -5.30 12.25
C LYS A 51 30.06 -5.82 13.59
N GLU A 52 28.99 -6.63 13.62
CA GLU A 52 28.22 -6.85 14.87
C GLU A 52 28.52 -8.17 15.59
N GLU A 53 29.03 -9.20 14.92
CA GLU A 53 29.40 -10.46 15.59
C GLU A 53 30.22 -11.32 14.62
N LYS A 54 31.49 -11.61 14.94
CA LYS A 54 32.30 -12.56 14.14
C LYS A 54 31.95 -13.98 14.59
N ARG A 55 30.97 -14.59 13.95
CA ARG A 55 30.67 -16.02 14.10
C ARG A 55 31.38 -16.81 13.01
N VAL A 56 31.88 -17.99 13.35
CA VAL A 56 32.53 -18.90 12.39
C VAL A 56 31.44 -19.75 11.76
N CYS A 57 31.57 -20.03 10.46
CA CYS A 57 30.67 -20.93 9.76
C CYS A 57 30.61 -22.31 10.46
N ARG A 58 29.39 -22.84 10.63
CA ARG A 58 29.12 -24.13 11.28
C ARG A 58 29.39 -25.33 10.36
N SER A 59 29.53 -25.10 9.05
CA SER A 59 29.83 -26.17 8.09
C SER A 59 31.14 -26.86 8.47
N GLU A 60 31.13 -28.19 8.44
CA GLU A 60 32.33 -28.99 8.74
C GLU A 60 33.46 -28.54 7.78
N ASP A 61 34.62 -28.22 8.35
CA ASP A 61 35.82 -27.71 7.66
C ASP A 61 35.78 -26.26 7.13
N CYS A 62 34.73 -25.47 7.40
CA CYS A 62 34.70 -24.06 7.02
C CYS A 62 35.12 -23.13 8.17
N GLN A 63 36.18 -22.33 7.97
CA GLN A 63 36.64 -21.33 8.95
C GLN A 63 36.23 -19.89 8.60
N GLU A 64 35.46 -19.70 7.53
CA GLU A 64 35.02 -18.39 7.09
C GLU A 64 34.00 -17.77 8.07
N VAL A 65 33.87 -16.44 8.01
CA VAL A 65 32.92 -15.72 8.86
C VAL A 65 31.50 -15.95 8.33
N ALA A 66 30.58 -16.33 9.22
CA ALA A 66 29.17 -16.49 8.88
C ALA A 66 28.54 -15.15 8.50
N VAL A 67 27.74 -15.15 7.43
CA VAL A 67 27.00 -13.99 6.90
C VAL A 67 25.50 -14.10 7.15
N ALA A 68 25.00 -15.31 7.46
CA ALA A 68 23.60 -15.57 7.76
C ALA A 68 23.45 -16.62 8.86
N THR A 69 22.37 -16.52 9.61
CA THR A 69 21.90 -17.54 10.56
C THR A 69 20.58 -18.11 10.06
N TRP A 70 20.55 -19.42 9.82
CA TRP A 70 19.36 -20.19 9.46
C TRP A 70 18.78 -20.86 10.71
N ALA A 71 17.46 -21.06 10.77
CA ALA A 71 16.82 -21.84 11.82
C ALA A 71 15.72 -22.75 11.25
N SER A 72 15.54 -23.92 11.86
CA SER A 72 14.50 -24.87 11.49
C SER A 72 13.13 -24.40 11.96
N ASN A 73 12.10 -24.61 11.15
CA ASN A 73 10.70 -24.40 11.51
C ASN A 73 10.25 -25.38 12.63
N LEU A 74 10.83 -26.57 12.70
CA LEU A 74 10.55 -27.60 13.70
C LEU A 74 11.25 -27.31 15.03
N ASP A 75 12.46 -26.73 14.99
CA ASP A 75 13.19 -26.29 16.19
C ASP A 75 13.88 -24.93 15.94
N PRO A 76 13.21 -23.81 16.27
CA PRO A 76 13.78 -22.46 16.12
C PRO A 76 15.02 -22.20 16.97
N GLN A 77 15.36 -23.09 17.92
CA GLN A 77 16.59 -23.00 18.71
C GLN A 77 17.79 -23.63 17.99
N ASP A 78 17.58 -24.54 17.03
CA ASP A 78 18.66 -25.07 16.22
C ASP A 78 19.02 -24.08 15.12
N LYS A 79 20.14 -23.39 15.33
CA LYS A 79 20.61 -22.30 14.47
C LYS A 79 21.87 -22.70 13.71
N TRP A 80 21.90 -22.46 12.41
CA TRP A 80 23.03 -22.71 11.52
C TRP A 80 23.61 -21.40 11.02
N ASP A 81 24.76 -21.02 11.59
CA ASP A 81 25.53 -19.85 11.15
C ASP A 81 26.41 -20.26 9.95
N LEU A 82 26.16 -19.72 8.76
CA LEU A 82 26.85 -20.10 7.52
C LEU A 82 27.51 -18.91 6.83
N CYS A 83 28.70 -19.14 6.26
CA CYS A 83 29.33 -18.19 5.36
C CYS A 83 28.63 -18.19 4.00
N GLU A 84 28.93 -17.19 3.16
CA GLU A 84 28.28 -17.00 1.86
C GLU A 84 28.42 -18.23 0.95
N ALA A 85 29.62 -18.81 0.87
CA ALA A 85 29.86 -19.99 0.04
C ALA A 85 29.15 -21.25 0.56
N CYS A 86 29.07 -21.44 1.89
CA CYS A 86 28.43 -22.63 2.45
C CYS A 86 26.89 -22.53 2.38
N GLN A 87 26.30 -21.36 2.57
CA GLN A 87 24.85 -21.23 2.37
C GLN A 87 24.45 -21.41 0.90
N GLU A 88 25.28 -20.96 -0.04
CA GLU A 88 24.99 -21.16 -1.47
C GLU A 88 25.01 -22.64 -1.84
N ARG A 89 25.98 -23.38 -1.28
CA ARG A 89 26.10 -24.83 -1.48
C ARG A 89 24.99 -25.62 -0.77
N ASP A 90 24.67 -25.25 0.47
CA ASP A 90 23.80 -26.06 1.33
C ASP A 90 22.30 -25.66 1.19
N PHE A 91 22.00 -24.40 0.83
CA PHE A 91 20.64 -23.83 0.74
C PHE A 91 20.33 -23.17 -0.61
N GLY A 92 21.23 -23.24 -1.60
CA GLY A 92 20.97 -22.72 -2.96
C GLY A 92 21.09 -21.19 -3.11
N GLY A 93 21.57 -20.48 -2.09
CA GLY A 93 21.89 -19.05 -2.17
C GLY A 93 21.00 -18.18 -1.30
N TRP A 94 20.88 -16.91 -1.68
CA TRP A 94 20.00 -15.95 -1.00
C TRP A 94 18.56 -16.10 -1.51
N PRO A 95 17.55 -16.05 -0.63
CA PRO A 95 16.16 -15.94 -1.04
C PRO A 95 15.96 -14.73 -1.96
N GLU A 96 15.06 -14.85 -2.94
CA GLU A 96 14.84 -13.85 -3.99
C GLU A 96 14.52 -12.44 -3.43
N ASP A 97 13.89 -12.39 -2.25
CA ASP A 97 13.50 -11.15 -1.56
C ASP A 97 14.58 -10.56 -0.63
N LEU A 98 15.68 -11.29 -0.38
CA LEU A 98 16.72 -10.89 0.57
C LEU A 98 18.09 -10.78 -0.11
N PRO A 99 18.47 -9.59 -0.61
CA PRO A 99 19.75 -9.44 -1.29
C PRO A 99 20.93 -9.65 -0.34
N PRO A 100 22.08 -10.15 -0.85
CA PRO A 100 23.30 -10.27 -0.06
C PRO A 100 23.66 -8.95 0.62
N PRO A 101 24.18 -8.97 1.86
CA PRO A 101 24.70 -7.79 2.51
C PRO A 101 25.83 -7.20 1.66
N LYS A 102 25.58 -6.03 1.07
CA LYS A 102 26.54 -5.34 0.20
C LYS A 102 27.85 -5.12 0.94
N ASP A 103 28.94 -5.60 0.34
CA ASP A 103 30.26 -5.43 0.89
C ASP A 103 30.59 -3.93 0.91
N PRO A 104 30.91 -3.31 2.06
CA PRO A 104 31.34 -1.90 2.10
C PRO A 104 32.67 -1.66 1.37
N SER A 105 33.24 -2.71 0.77
CA SER A 105 34.48 -2.76 0.01
C SER A 105 34.28 -2.54 -1.50
N ASP A 106 33.05 -2.57 -2.02
CA ASP A 106 32.76 -2.44 -3.46
C ASP A 106 32.75 -0.95 -3.88
N PRO A 107 33.73 -0.47 -4.68
CA PRO A 107 33.92 0.95 -5.00
C PRO A 107 32.94 1.51 -6.05
N SER A 108 31.79 0.87 -6.25
CA SER A 108 30.83 1.19 -7.32
C SER A 108 29.80 2.28 -6.98
N ASP A 109 29.86 2.91 -5.79
CA ASP A 109 28.92 3.95 -5.36
C ASP A 109 29.64 5.26 -4.91
N PRO A 110 29.44 6.42 -5.58
CA PRO A 110 30.30 7.60 -5.45
C PRO A 110 29.99 8.53 -4.25
N ARG A 111 29.41 8.04 -3.15
CA ARG A 111 29.13 8.87 -1.95
C ARG A 111 29.93 8.46 -0.72
N CYS A 112 30.88 9.34 -0.39
CA CYS A 112 31.63 9.55 0.86
C CYS A 112 33.06 8.99 0.99
N PRO A 113 34.00 9.80 1.53
CA PRO A 113 35.45 9.59 1.40
C PRO A 113 36.05 8.69 2.49
N SER A 114 37.01 7.87 2.07
CA SER A 114 37.72 6.85 2.86
C SER A 114 38.92 7.40 3.64
N THR A 115 39.30 6.70 4.72
CA THR A 115 40.60 6.80 5.38
C THR A 115 41.59 5.74 4.86
N THR A 116 42.66 6.24 4.25
CA THR A 116 44.06 5.77 4.08
C THR A 116 44.49 4.35 4.48
N THR A 117 44.96 3.55 3.50
CA THR A 117 46.17 2.68 3.64
C THR A 117 46.87 2.37 2.30
N LYS A 118 48.20 2.14 2.38
CA LYS A 118 49.27 2.05 1.35
C LYS A 118 49.30 0.75 0.52
N PRO A 119 49.97 0.70 -0.65
CA PRO A 119 50.02 -0.47 -1.55
C PRO A 119 51.27 -1.36 -1.35
N SER A 120 51.12 -2.66 -1.62
CA SER A 120 52.20 -3.64 -1.81
C SER A 120 52.00 -4.40 -3.13
N SER A 121 53.08 -4.52 -3.90
CA SER A 121 53.16 -5.10 -5.25
C SER A 121 53.02 -6.64 -5.30
N PRO A 122 52.73 -7.25 -6.47
CA PRO A 122 52.62 -8.71 -6.66
C PRO A 122 53.82 -9.34 -7.40
N PRO A 123 53.94 -10.69 -7.42
CA PRO A 123 54.69 -11.40 -8.46
C PRO A 123 53.83 -12.38 -9.30
N ILE A 124 53.92 -12.20 -10.63
CA ILE A 124 54.34 -13.17 -11.68
C ILE A 124 53.76 -14.61 -11.68
N GLY A 125 53.13 -14.95 -12.83
CA GLY A 125 53.18 -16.25 -13.54
C GLY A 125 52.06 -17.26 -13.18
N THR A 126 51.43 -18.02 -14.09
CA THR A 126 51.73 -18.44 -15.46
C THR A 126 50.48 -19.02 -16.16
N ASN A 127 50.42 -18.81 -17.48
CA ASN A 127 49.62 -19.41 -18.56
C ASN A 127 48.99 -20.80 -18.34
N SER A 128 47.80 -21.02 -18.91
CA SER A 128 47.55 -22.15 -19.84
C SER A 128 46.31 -21.94 -20.70
N THR A 129 46.55 -22.09 -22.00
CA THR A 129 45.64 -22.07 -23.14
C THR A 129 45.07 -23.47 -23.33
N THR A 130 43.75 -23.61 -23.58
CA THR A 130 43.25 -24.74 -24.36
C THR A 130 42.01 -24.38 -25.16
N THR A 131 42.09 -24.70 -26.45
CA THR A 131 41.13 -24.54 -27.54
C THR A 131 40.53 -25.91 -27.84
N THR A 132 39.21 -26.04 -28.07
CA THR A 132 38.59 -27.18 -28.79
C THR A 132 37.17 -26.75 -29.20
N THR A 133 36.88 -26.29 -30.42
CA THR A 133 36.68 -26.98 -31.72
C THR A 133 35.52 -27.98 -31.76
N ALA A 134 34.50 -27.63 -32.55
CA ALA A 134 33.34 -28.43 -32.95
C ALA A 134 33.71 -29.58 -33.91
N THR A 135 32.95 -30.68 -33.93
CA THR A 135 32.87 -31.61 -35.08
C THR A 135 31.55 -32.41 -35.09
N THR A 136 30.93 -32.40 -36.26
CA THR A 136 29.72 -33.10 -36.75
C THR A 136 30.05 -34.53 -37.23
N THR A 137 29.04 -35.30 -37.67
CA THR A 137 29.01 -36.54 -38.53
C THR A 137 28.60 -37.80 -37.75
N ALA A 138 27.40 -38.41 -37.86
CA ALA A 138 26.58 -38.99 -38.95
C ALA A 138 26.78 -40.52 -39.17
N VAL A 139 25.72 -41.19 -39.68
CA VAL A 139 25.58 -42.53 -40.36
C VAL A 139 24.88 -43.64 -39.52
N THR A 140 23.94 -44.52 -39.96
CA THR A 140 23.02 -44.72 -41.14
C THR A 140 22.20 -46.05 -40.95
N GLN A 141 20.90 -46.07 -41.35
CA GLN A 141 19.98 -47.18 -41.84
C GLN A 141 19.73 -48.48 -41.01
N ALA A 142 18.62 -49.26 -41.10
CA ALA A 142 17.64 -49.55 -42.18
C ALA A 142 16.34 -50.27 -41.66
N SER A 143 15.34 -50.41 -42.59
CA SER A 143 14.18 -51.35 -42.68
C SER A 143 12.81 -50.86 -42.18
N GLN A 144 11.87 -50.47 -43.07
CA GLN A 144 10.89 -51.26 -43.89
C GLN A 144 9.65 -51.71 -43.10
N GLU A 145 8.45 -51.21 -43.47
CA GLU A 145 7.36 -51.97 -44.14
C GLU A 145 6.13 -51.06 -44.38
N GLU A 146 5.67 -50.99 -45.64
CA GLU A 146 4.43 -50.37 -46.13
C GLU A 146 3.24 -51.31 -45.93
N GLN A 147 2.01 -50.78 -45.75
CA GLN A 147 0.80 -51.22 -46.47
C GLN A 147 -0.46 -50.41 -46.08
N ASP A 148 -0.97 -49.64 -47.04
CA ASP A 148 -2.41 -49.44 -47.31
C ASP A 148 -2.98 -50.75 -47.91
N PRO A 149 -4.29 -51.12 -47.80
CA PRO A 149 -5.29 -50.50 -48.70
C PRO A 149 -6.80 -50.56 -48.32
N GLU A 150 -7.57 -49.75 -49.07
CA GLU A 150 -8.87 -49.98 -49.77
C GLU A 150 -10.24 -50.23 -49.08
N GLU A 151 -11.23 -49.63 -49.75
CA GLU A 151 -12.69 -49.70 -49.63
C GLU A 151 -13.27 -51.09 -49.96
N GLU A 152 -14.46 -51.44 -49.44
CA GLU A 152 -15.74 -51.60 -50.20
C GLU A 152 -16.83 -52.37 -49.41
N ASN A 153 -18.08 -51.86 -49.48
CA ASN A 153 -19.39 -52.55 -49.57
C ASN A 153 -19.70 -53.81 -48.73
N THR A 154 -20.81 -53.84 -47.96
CA THR A 154 -22.21 -54.03 -48.44
C THR A 154 -23.23 -54.24 -47.29
N LYS A 155 -24.49 -53.81 -47.56
CA LYS A 155 -25.79 -54.47 -47.25
C LYS A 155 -26.77 -53.86 -46.21
N LEU A 156 -27.72 -53.11 -46.77
CA LEU A 156 -29.13 -52.84 -46.38
C LEU A 156 -29.98 -54.11 -46.10
N PRO A 157 -31.15 -54.07 -45.40
CA PRO A 157 -32.38 -53.50 -45.99
C PRO A 157 -33.43 -52.81 -45.07
N ASN A 158 -34.23 -51.93 -45.70
CA ASN A 158 -35.67 -51.62 -45.55
C ASN A 158 -36.25 -51.32 -44.14
N GLU A 159 -37.15 -50.36 -43.92
CA GLU A 159 -38.34 -49.98 -44.70
C GLU A 159 -38.92 -48.63 -44.18
N SER A 160 -39.46 -47.80 -45.11
CA SER A 160 -40.70 -47.00 -44.99
C SER A 160 -40.92 -45.97 -43.86
N THR A 161 -41.58 -44.82 -43.98
CA THR A 161 -42.29 -44.07 -45.03
C THR A 161 -42.73 -42.75 -44.35
N SER A 162 -42.52 -41.57 -44.96
CA SER A 162 -43.25 -40.33 -44.61
C SER A 162 -44.71 -40.46 -45.04
N PRO A 163 -45.68 -39.81 -44.37
CA PRO A 163 -46.17 -38.54 -44.92
C PRO A 163 -46.78 -37.55 -43.90
N SER A 164 -46.69 -36.25 -44.21
CA SER A 164 -47.76 -35.25 -43.99
C SER A 164 -48.65 -35.19 -45.26
N PRO A 165 -49.75 -34.41 -45.39
CA PRO A 165 -50.60 -33.59 -44.48
C PRO A 165 -52.14 -33.79 -44.72
N VAL A 166 -53.01 -32.93 -44.15
CA VAL A 166 -54.16 -32.19 -44.80
C VAL A 166 -55.42 -31.99 -43.92
N ASP A 167 -55.73 -30.69 -43.71
CA ASP A 167 -56.98 -29.90 -43.68
C ASP A 167 -58.31 -30.27 -42.99
N GLN A 168 -58.95 -29.16 -42.54
CA GLN A 168 -60.38 -28.78 -42.47
C GLN A 168 -60.93 -28.57 -41.04
N VAL A 169 -61.72 -27.55 -40.66
CA VAL A 169 -62.40 -26.39 -41.31
C VAL A 169 -63.07 -25.57 -40.16
N GLN A 170 -63.10 -24.22 -40.27
CA GLN A 170 -64.09 -23.19 -39.80
C GLN A 170 -64.68 -23.27 -38.34
N ASP A 171 -65.05 -22.23 -37.59
CA ASP A 171 -65.67 -20.94 -37.95
C ASP A 171 -65.69 -19.94 -36.75
N SER A 172 -65.65 -18.64 -37.09
CA SER A 172 -66.18 -17.40 -36.48
C SER A 172 -66.94 -17.40 -35.13
N THR A 173 -66.62 -16.46 -34.21
CA THR A 173 -67.43 -15.26 -33.82
C THR A 173 -67.07 -14.63 -32.45
N SER A 174 -66.83 -13.32 -32.45
CA SER A 174 -66.89 -12.33 -31.35
C SER A 174 -68.31 -12.29 -30.69
N PRO A 175 -68.62 -11.59 -29.55
CA PRO A 175 -68.07 -10.28 -29.14
C PRO A 175 -68.01 -9.90 -27.63
N THR A 176 -67.35 -8.75 -27.40
CA THR A 176 -67.42 -7.80 -26.26
C THR A 176 -68.86 -7.39 -25.90
N PRO A 177 -69.16 -6.85 -24.68
CA PRO A 177 -68.89 -5.42 -24.39
C PRO A 177 -68.51 -5.08 -22.92
N MET A 178 -67.54 -4.19 -22.72
CA MET A 178 -67.71 -2.82 -22.20
C MET A 178 -68.90 -2.53 -21.28
N ARG A 179 -68.62 -2.07 -20.06
CA ARG A 179 -69.42 -1.03 -19.41
C ARG A 179 -68.54 -0.05 -18.63
N GLN A 180 -68.59 1.20 -19.07
CA GLN A 180 -68.04 2.41 -18.45
C GLN A 180 -68.93 2.86 -17.28
N THR A 181 -68.34 3.57 -16.32
CA THR A 181 -68.98 4.76 -15.72
C THR A 181 -67.94 5.83 -15.39
N ASN A 182 -68.13 6.97 -16.04
CA ASN A 182 -67.60 8.30 -15.75
C ASN A 182 -67.96 8.78 -14.34
N ASN A 183 -67.11 9.62 -13.72
CA ASN A 183 -67.47 11.02 -13.48
C ASN A 183 -66.30 11.87 -12.91
N ASN A 184 -65.89 12.83 -13.74
CA ASN A 184 -65.85 14.28 -13.48
C ASN A 184 -65.22 14.88 -12.20
N ASN A 185 -64.19 15.68 -12.50
CA ASN A 185 -64.02 17.11 -12.20
C ASN A 185 -63.37 17.62 -10.89
N ASN A 186 -62.41 18.50 -11.17
CA ASN A 186 -62.13 19.80 -10.55
C ASN A 186 -61.18 19.90 -9.34
N ASN A 187 -60.00 20.42 -9.69
CA ASN A 187 -59.48 21.74 -9.33
C ASN A 187 -58.96 22.03 -7.90
N ASN A 188 -57.79 22.66 -7.94
CA ASN A 188 -57.26 23.71 -7.07
C ASN A 188 -56.60 23.37 -5.72
N ASN A 189 -55.27 23.54 -5.77
CA ASN A 189 -54.53 24.64 -5.14
C ASN A 189 -54.33 24.68 -3.60
N ASN A 190 -53.05 24.87 -3.28
CA ASN A 190 -52.50 25.73 -2.24
C ASN A 190 -52.41 25.26 -0.77
N ASN A 191 -51.14 25.00 -0.41
CA ASN A 191 -50.31 25.81 0.50
C ASN A 191 -50.41 25.69 2.03
N ASN A 192 -49.20 25.76 2.59
CA ASN A 192 -48.76 26.16 3.93
C ASN A 192 -48.89 25.17 5.09
N ASN A 193 -47.80 24.76 5.78
CA ASN A 193 -46.72 25.44 6.53
C ASN A 193 -47.01 25.43 8.04
N ASN A 194 -46.12 24.81 8.82
CA ASN A 194 -45.50 25.33 10.06
C ASN A 194 -44.76 24.20 10.79
N ASN A 195 -43.43 24.28 10.90
CA ASN A 195 -42.64 25.01 11.91
C ASN A 195 -42.65 24.36 13.30
N ASN A 196 -41.45 23.94 13.75
CA ASN A 196 -41.05 24.20 15.13
C ASN A 196 -39.53 24.40 15.23
N LYS A 197 -39.16 25.65 15.54
CA LYS A 197 -37.82 26.16 15.83
C LYS A 197 -37.93 26.83 17.20
N GLY A 198 -37.12 26.40 18.18
CA GLY A 198 -37.06 26.97 19.51
C GLY A 198 -35.63 27.28 19.92
N THR A 199 -35.33 28.56 20.12
CA THR A 199 -34.05 29.14 20.52
C THR A 199 -34.12 29.59 21.99
N ILE A 200 -33.14 29.13 22.79
CA ILE A 200 -32.37 29.78 23.89
C ILE A 200 -32.99 31.01 24.61
N THR A 201 -33.04 30.98 25.97
CA THR A 201 -32.52 32.06 26.85
C THR A 201 -32.22 31.55 28.28
N PRO A 202 -31.11 31.98 28.93
CA PRO A 202 -30.74 31.63 30.31
C PRO A 202 -31.13 32.72 31.33
N THR A 203 -31.22 32.36 32.62
CA THR A 203 -31.43 33.31 33.73
C THR A 203 -30.40 33.06 34.86
N PRO A 204 -29.71 34.10 35.36
CA PRO A 204 -28.74 34.03 36.45
C PRO A 204 -29.32 34.53 37.78
N THR A 205 -28.86 34.03 38.94
CA THR A 205 -28.89 34.76 40.22
C THR A 205 -27.84 34.19 41.18
N ALA A 206 -27.01 35.06 41.75
CA ALA A 206 -25.96 34.81 42.73
C ALA A 206 -26.47 35.11 44.19
N PRO A 207 -25.63 35.44 45.19
CA PRO A 207 -25.16 34.55 46.27
C PRO A 207 -25.52 35.04 47.71
N SER A 208 -25.35 34.20 48.76
CA SER A 208 -25.12 34.61 50.17
C SER A 208 -24.85 33.37 51.07
N THR A 209 -23.69 33.16 51.73
CA THR A 209 -23.13 33.70 53.00
C THR A 209 -23.47 32.87 54.27
N GLN A 210 -22.41 32.33 54.93
CA GLN A 210 -22.17 32.02 56.38
C GLN A 210 -23.17 31.08 57.12
N GLU A 211 -22.86 30.27 58.16
CA GLU A 211 -21.79 30.19 59.16
C GLU A 211 -21.91 28.86 59.98
N SER A 212 -20.80 28.37 60.56
CA SER A 212 -20.68 27.54 61.80
C SER A 212 -21.22 26.08 61.79
N SER A 213 -20.72 25.05 62.50
CA SER A 213 -19.67 24.89 63.53
C SER A 213 -19.33 23.38 63.70
N ASP A 214 -18.07 23.10 64.06
CA ASP A 214 -17.51 22.06 64.94
C ASP A 214 -18.04 20.59 64.97
N ALA A 215 -17.14 19.61 64.75
CA ALA A 215 -16.45 18.87 65.84
C ALA A 215 -15.73 17.58 65.37
N ALA A 216 -14.46 17.49 65.78
CA ALA A 216 -13.65 16.31 66.17
C ALA A 216 -13.59 15.04 65.29
N ASP A 217 -12.35 14.64 64.92
CA ASP A 217 -11.62 13.51 65.55
C ASP A 217 -10.64 12.87 64.56
N THR A 218 -9.34 13.20 64.64
CA THR A 218 -8.29 12.37 64.02
C THR A 218 -6.91 12.62 64.62
N THR A 219 -6.25 11.58 65.11
CA THR A 219 -4.78 11.40 65.25
C THR A 219 -4.50 9.90 65.47
N PRO A 220 -3.27 9.35 65.29
CA PRO A 220 -2.02 9.97 64.83
C PRO A 220 -1.12 9.16 63.84
N VAL A 221 -0.14 9.91 63.33
CA VAL A 221 1.22 9.69 62.75
C VAL A 221 2.01 8.42 63.19
N PRO A 222 3.06 7.96 62.44
CA PRO A 222 4.46 8.46 62.59
C PRO A 222 5.25 8.58 61.24
N GLN A 223 5.80 9.75 60.88
CA GLN A 223 7.19 10.26 61.08
C GLN A 223 8.36 9.43 60.48
N LYS A 224 9.11 10.06 59.56
CA LYS A 224 10.57 9.94 59.48
C LYS A 224 11.24 11.19 58.86
N SER A 225 12.08 11.82 59.71
CA SER A 225 13.21 12.76 59.50
C SER A 225 13.83 12.87 58.09
N GLY A 226 14.39 13.99 57.61
CA GLY A 226 14.76 15.29 58.21
C GLY A 226 16.02 15.85 57.53
N LYS A 227 16.09 17.18 57.29
CA LYS A 227 17.27 18.04 57.53
C LYS A 227 17.03 19.49 57.05
N GLU A 228 17.37 20.39 57.95
CA GLU A 228 17.29 21.86 57.88
C GLU A 228 18.41 22.47 57.03
N GLY A 229 18.17 23.71 56.59
CA GLY A 229 19.20 24.63 56.09
C GLY A 229 18.57 25.96 55.65
N ALA A 230 18.41 26.89 56.59
CA ALA A 230 17.85 28.23 56.39
C ALA A 230 18.85 29.22 55.77
N ASN A 231 18.37 30.12 54.89
CA ASN A 231 18.56 31.58 55.02
C ASN A 231 17.77 32.37 53.97
N SER A 232 16.97 33.32 54.44
CA SER A 232 16.43 34.51 53.75
C SER A 232 17.51 35.64 53.81
N PRO A 233 17.44 36.81 53.10
CA PRO A 233 16.22 37.53 52.67
C PRO A 233 16.25 38.29 51.30
N GLN A 234 15.03 38.65 50.87
CA GLN A 234 14.57 39.82 50.08
C GLN A 234 15.53 40.57 49.14
N GLN A 235 15.14 40.69 47.86
CA GLN A 235 14.92 42.00 47.23
C GLN A 235 14.03 41.88 45.98
N GLU A 236 12.98 42.71 45.93
CA GLU A 236 12.15 42.99 44.76
C GLU A 236 12.98 43.69 43.67
N GLU A 237 12.82 43.31 42.41
CA GLU A 237 12.67 44.22 41.25
C GLU A 237 12.47 43.42 39.94
N ASN A 238 11.24 43.48 39.43
CA ASN A 238 10.91 43.88 38.06
C ASN A 238 11.68 43.22 36.88
N SER A 239 11.13 42.16 36.29
CA SER A 239 11.21 41.93 34.84
C SER A 239 10.15 40.90 34.40
N SER A 240 8.99 41.39 33.93
CA SER A 240 8.02 40.60 33.17
C SER A 240 8.63 40.23 31.82
N ASN A 241 9.49 39.22 31.80
CA ASN A 241 9.92 38.56 30.58
C ASN A 241 8.79 37.60 30.22
N ALA A 242 8.00 37.96 29.21
CA ALA A 242 7.05 37.05 28.59
C ALA A 242 7.86 35.92 27.93
N GLU A 243 8.24 34.93 28.72
CA GLU A 243 8.70 33.65 28.21
C GLU A 243 7.50 33.09 27.43
N SER A 244 7.61 33.12 26.11
CA SER A 244 6.71 32.39 25.24
C SER A 244 6.88 30.93 25.62
N GLU A 245 5.97 30.43 26.47
CA GLU A 245 5.74 29.00 26.65
C GLU A 245 5.52 28.45 25.25
N GLU A 246 6.58 27.87 24.67
CA GLU A 246 6.47 27.19 23.39
C GLU A 246 5.46 26.07 23.60
N ASP A 247 4.31 26.17 22.93
CA ASP A 247 3.23 25.21 23.07
C ASP A 247 3.80 23.79 22.89
N GLU A 248 3.56 22.92 23.87
CA GLU A 248 4.01 21.54 23.82
C GLU A 248 3.23 20.82 22.71
N VAL A 249 3.93 20.50 21.62
CA VAL A 249 3.39 19.77 20.48
C VAL A 249 3.86 18.32 20.59
N TRP A 250 2.91 17.40 20.47
CA TRP A 250 3.16 15.97 20.49
C TRP A 250 3.13 15.41 19.08
N ASP A 251 4.24 14.83 18.64
CA ASP A 251 4.39 14.26 17.31
C ASP A 251 4.29 12.72 17.33
N LEU A 252 3.58 12.16 16.35
CA LEU A 252 3.47 10.71 16.17
C LEU A 252 4.80 10.14 15.68
N LYS A 253 5.57 9.53 16.58
CA LYS A 253 6.91 9.01 16.25
C LYS A 253 6.89 7.64 15.60
N LYS A 254 5.99 6.76 16.05
CA LYS A 254 5.96 5.35 15.64
C LYS A 254 4.59 4.74 15.81
N ILE A 255 4.21 3.86 14.89
CA ILE A 255 3.07 2.95 15.02
C ILE A 255 3.64 1.59 15.45
N ILE A 256 3.09 1.02 16.52
CA ILE A 256 3.58 -0.24 17.10
C ILE A 256 3.40 -1.32 16.04
N THR A 257 4.43 -2.14 15.78
CA THR A 257 4.39 -3.14 14.70
C THR A 257 3.46 -4.30 15.03
N PHE A 258 2.99 -5.00 13.99
CA PHE A 258 2.15 -6.20 14.10
C PHE A 258 2.67 -7.21 15.12
N ASP A 259 3.96 -7.57 15.05
CA ASP A 259 4.56 -8.55 15.97
C ASP A 259 4.52 -8.10 17.43
N ASN A 260 4.64 -6.81 17.68
CA ASN A 260 4.60 -6.27 19.04
C ASN A 260 3.17 -6.20 19.59
N LEU A 261 2.17 -5.99 18.74
CA LEU A 261 0.76 -6.11 19.11
C LEU A 261 0.32 -7.55 19.32
N ASN A 262 0.96 -8.51 18.64
CA ASN A 262 0.57 -9.91 18.75
C ASN A 262 1.13 -10.59 20.02
N LYS A 263 2.23 -10.08 20.59
CA LYS A 263 2.81 -10.59 21.85
C LYS A 263 1.84 -10.53 23.02
N ASP A 264 1.89 -11.57 23.86
CA ASP A 264 1.10 -11.69 25.09
C ASP A 264 1.38 -10.56 26.09
N ALA A 265 2.61 -10.05 26.09
CA ALA A 265 3.03 -8.88 26.88
C ALA A 265 2.95 -7.60 26.03
N THR A 266 1.74 -7.23 25.61
CA THR A 266 1.51 -6.02 24.82
C THR A 266 1.68 -4.76 25.67
N ILE A 267 2.32 -3.73 25.11
CA ILE A 267 2.48 -2.43 25.78
C ILE A 267 1.08 -1.83 25.97
N LYS A 268 0.75 -1.43 27.20
CA LYS A 268 -0.55 -0.84 27.53
C LYS A 268 -0.59 0.66 27.24
N CYS A 269 -1.78 1.19 27.02
CA CYS A 269 -2.02 2.63 26.94
C CYS A 269 -1.51 3.35 28.20
N SER A 270 -0.91 4.52 28.02
CA SER A 270 -0.37 5.37 29.10
C SER A 270 -1.45 6.22 29.78
N THR A 271 -2.60 6.41 29.13
CA THR A 271 -3.75 7.11 29.71
C THR A 271 -4.23 6.39 30.97
N GLU A 272 -4.38 7.15 32.05
CA GLU A 272 -4.82 6.63 33.34
C GLU A 272 -6.14 5.87 33.20
N ASN A 273 -6.19 4.65 33.73
CA ASN A 273 -7.33 3.72 33.67
C ASN A 273 -7.61 3.04 32.32
N CYS A 274 -6.81 3.27 31.27
CA CYS A 274 -6.94 2.52 30.02
C CYS A 274 -6.12 1.22 30.06
N LEU A 275 -6.79 0.08 29.93
CA LEU A 275 -6.14 -1.25 29.93
C LEU A 275 -5.92 -1.83 28.53
N LEU A 276 -6.28 -1.09 27.48
CA LEU A 276 -6.11 -1.53 26.09
C LEU A 276 -4.63 -1.53 25.70
N ALA A 277 -4.30 -2.35 24.71
CA ALA A 277 -2.98 -2.32 24.10
C ALA A 277 -2.79 -0.98 23.36
N ALA A 278 -1.63 -0.35 23.55
CA ALA A 278 -1.25 0.82 22.77
C ALA A 278 -0.99 0.41 21.32
N CYS A 279 -1.30 1.28 20.37
CA CYS A 279 -1.02 1.11 18.94
C CYS A 279 -0.13 2.22 18.37
N SER A 280 -0.02 3.36 19.04
CA SER A 280 0.81 4.50 18.63
C SER A 280 1.73 4.98 19.74
N VAL A 281 2.86 5.58 19.35
CA VAL A 281 3.85 6.17 20.24
C VAL A 281 4.05 7.64 19.85
N TRP A 282 3.70 8.52 20.77
CA TRP A 282 3.81 9.97 20.65
C TRP A 282 4.99 10.48 21.46
N VAL A 283 5.61 11.56 20.99
CA VAL A 283 6.79 12.16 21.61
C VAL A 283 6.62 13.67 21.64
N SER A 284 6.93 14.29 22.79
CA SER A 284 6.87 15.75 22.98
C SER A 284 8.04 16.44 22.26
N ASN A 285 7.76 17.59 21.65
CA ASN A 285 8.78 18.49 21.09
C ASN A 285 9.71 19.06 22.18
N LEU A 286 9.19 19.29 23.39
CA LEU A 286 9.93 19.84 24.52
C LEU A 286 10.79 18.77 25.22
N ASP A 287 10.29 17.53 25.31
CA ASP A 287 11.06 16.41 25.83
C ASP A 287 10.96 15.15 24.95
N PRO A 288 11.86 15.02 23.94
CA PRO A 288 11.86 13.89 23.04
C PRO A 288 12.13 12.52 23.70
N LYS A 289 12.55 12.50 24.98
CA LYS A 289 12.78 11.26 25.74
C LYS A 289 11.49 10.70 26.32
N THR A 290 10.52 11.57 26.59
CA THR A 290 9.23 11.17 27.13
C THR A 290 8.37 10.62 25.99
N LYS A 291 7.96 9.36 26.14
CA LYS A 291 7.13 8.63 25.18
C LYS A 291 5.76 8.40 25.77
N TRP A 292 4.72 8.76 25.01
CA TRP A 292 3.35 8.50 25.36
C TRP A 292 2.78 7.39 24.48
N TYR A 293 2.36 6.27 25.09
CA TYR A 293 1.80 5.14 24.37
C TYR A 293 0.28 5.25 24.37
N SER A 294 -0.36 5.34 23.21
CA SER A 294 -1.82 5.52 23.12
C SER A 294 -2.49 4.36 22.39
N CYS A 295 -3.68 3.95 22.86
CA CYS A 295 -4.56 3.04 22.13
C CYS A 295 -5.41 3.83 21.11
N LEU A 296 -6.22 3.15 20.29
CA LEU A 296 -7.04 3.83 19.27
C LEU A 296 -8.03 4.81 19.90
N ASP A 297 -8.70 4.40 20.98
CA ASP A 297 -9.74 5.21 21.63
C ASP A 297 -9.15 6.46 22.30
N CYS A 298 -8.03 6.31 23.03
CA CYS A 298 -7.36 7.43 23.67
C CYS A 298 -6.66 8.34 22.66
N GLN A 299 -6.18 7.80 21.53
CA GLN A 299 -5.56 8.63 20.50
C GLN A 299 -6.58 9.58 19.87
N GLU A 300 -7.77 9.09 19.55
CA GLU A 300 -8.85 9.93 19.01
C GLU A 300 -9.29 11.00 20.01
N GLN A 301 -9.33 10.65 21.30
CA GLN A 301 -9.72 11.57 22.37
C GLN A 301 -8.65 12.64 22.68
N ASP A 302 -7.37 12.24 22.77
CA ASP A 302 -6.28 13.09 23.27
C ASP A 302 -5.61 13.89 22.13
N PHE A 303 -5.51 13.32 20.92
CA PHE A 303 -4.80 13.91 19.78
C PHE A 303 -5.70 14.23 18.58
N GLY A 304 -7.01 14.01 18.69
CA GLY A 304 -7.96 14.32 17.62
C GLY A 304 -7.92 13.35 16.42
N GLY A 305 -7.31 12.18 16.57
CA GLY A 305 -7.30 11.12 15.57
C GLY A 305 -5.93 10.84 14.96
N TRP A 306 -5.91 10.49 13.67
CA TRP A 306 -4.68 10.21 12.92
C TRP A 306 -4.19 11.48 12.22
N PRO A 307 -2.88 11.78 12.26
CA PRO A 307 -2.33 12.87 11.46
C PRO A 307 -2.51 12.59 9.96
N PRO A 308 -2.40 13.61 9.11
CA PRO A 308 -2.53 13.45 7.66
C PRO A 308 -1.54 12.41 7.13
N LEU A 309 -1.92 11.74 6.03
CA LEU A 309 -1.13 10.65 5.45
C LEU A 309 0.36 11.00 5.33
N ASN A 310 0.73 12.18 4.80
CA ASN A 310 2.12 12.59 4.62
C ASN A 310 2.98 12.65 5.91
N GLU A 311 2.37 12.61 7.09
CA GLU A 311 3.03 12.64 8.40
C GLU A 311 3.04 11.27 9.10
N LEU A 312 2.32 10.27 8.56
CA LEU A 312 2.29 8.93 9.13
C LEU A 312 3.61 8.19 8.86
N PRO A 313 4.23 7.56 9.87
CA PRO A 313 5.40 6.70 9.67
C PRO A 313 4.97 5.36 9.04
N PHE A 314 4.76 5.36 7.72
CA PHE A 314 4.11 4.28 6.94
C PHE A 314 4.81 2.93 6.85
N LYS A 315 6.02 2.77 7.36
CA LYS A 315 6.85 1.58 7.05
C LYS A 315 6.27 0.24 7.53
N SER A 316 5.15 0.22 8.24
CA SER A 316 4.66 -1.00 8.92
C SER A 316 3.14 -1.19 8.94
N LEU A 317 2.34 -0.47 8.13
CA LEU A 317 0.89 -0.62 8.15
C LEU A 317 0.38 -1.48 6.99
N VAL A 318 0.06 -2.73 7.31
CA VAL A 318 -0.55 -3.73 6.41
C VAL A 318 -2.02 -3.90 6.82
N PRO A 319 -2.96 -4.30 5.93
CA PRO A 319 -4.37 -4.49 6.30
C PRO A 319 -4.62 -5.40 7.51
N ASN A 320 -3.86 -6.49 7.65
CA ASN A 320 -3.93 -7.36 8.83
C ASN A 320 -3.54 -6.65 10.13
N HIS A 321 -2.64 -5.67 10.04
CA HIS A 321 -2.22 -4.85 11.16
C HIS A 321 -3.34 -3.90 11.61
N LEU A 322 -4.04 -3.27 10.66
CA LEU A 322 -5.23 -2.46 10.94
C LEU A 322 -6.33 -3.26 11.65
N GLN A 323 -6.58 -4.50 11.20
CA GLN A 323 -7.56 -5.38 11.81
C GLN A 323 -7.16 -5.76 13.24
N LEU A 324 -5.88 -6.09 13.47
CA LEU A 324 -5.37 -6.41 14.81
C LEU A 324 -5.42 -5.20 15.75
N MET A 325 -5.10 -4.01 15.25
CA MET A 325 -5.24 -2.75 16.00
C MET A 325 -6.70 -2.53 16.38
N ALA A 326 -7.64 -2.65 15.45
CA ALA A 326 -9.07 -2.50 15.75
C ALA A 326 -9.56 -3.49 16.81
N GLN A 327 -9.05 -4.73 16.79
CA GLN A 327 -9.45 -5.77 17.73
C GLN A 327 -8.83 -5.61 19.13
N LYS A 328 -7.56 -5.24 19.23
CA LYS A 328 -6.81 -5.21 20.51
C LYS A 328 -6.70 -3.82 21.14
N CYS A 329 -6.79 -2.76 20.32
CA CYS A 329 -6.48 -1.39 20.73
C CYS A 329 -7.72 -0.49 20.80
N SER A 330 -8.92 -1.02 20.56
CA SER A 330 -10.19 -0.28 20.69
C SER A 330 -11.29 -1.14 21.32
N ASN A 331 -12.22 -0.51 22.04
CA ASN A 331 -13.49 -1.12 22.44
C ASN A 331 -14.63 -0.85 21.45
N GLN A 332 -14.41 0.00 20.43
CA GLN A 332 -15.41 0.35 19.44
C GLN A 332 -15.53 -0.75 18.39
N SER A 333 -16.74 -0.94 17.84
CA SER A 333 -16.97 -1.95 16.79
C SER A 333 -16.41 -1.50 15.42
N LYS A 334 -16.19 -0.20 15.23
CA LYS A 334 -15.63 0.42 14.03
C LYS A 334 -14.78 1.64 14.43
N PRO A 335 -13.59 1.43 15.01
CA PRO A 335 -12.72 2.54 15.38
C PRO A 335 -12.24 3.32 14.16
N SER A 336 -11.89 4.59 14.38
CA SER A 336 -11.21 5.41 13.37
C SER A 336 -9.80 4.84 13.11
N LEU A 337 -9.60 4.32 11.90
CA LEU A 337 -8.32 3.78 11.45
C LEU A 337 -7.67 4.76 10.48
N PRO A 338 -6.32 4.83 10.40
CA PRO A 338 -5.69 5.69 9.41
C PRO A 338 -6.07 5.16 8.03
N GLU A 339 -6.58 6.05 7.17
CA GLU A 339 -6.86 5.72 5.78
C GLU A 339 -5.52 5.42 5.12
N LEU A 340 -5.20 4.14 4.94
CA LEU A 340 -4.11 3.76 4.05
C LEU A 340 -4.57 4.10 2.63
N PRO A 341 -3.66 4.53 1.73
CA PRO A 341 -3.95 4.54 0.32
C PRO A 341 -4.33 3.11 -0.03
N LEU A 342 -5.64 2.85 -0.13
CA LEU A 342 -6.13 1.56 -0.57
C LEU A 342 -5.65 1.45 -2.00
N GLU A 343 -4.67 0.58 -2.23
CA GLU A 343 -4.46 0.05 -3.57
C GLU A 343 -5.74 -0.68 -3.96
N ASN A 344 -6.60 0.08 -4.65
CA ASN A 344 -7.90 -0.22 -5.23
C ASN A 344 -8.56 -1.57 -4.89
N SER A 345 -9.23 -1.66 -3.73
CA SER A 345 -10.35 -2.58 -3.56
C SER A 345 -11.60 -1.97 -4.22
N SER A 346 -11.80 -2.26 -5.50
CA SER A 346 -13.01 -1.84 -6.24
C SER A 346 -14.24 -2.58 -5.71
N SER A 347 -15.11 -1.83 -5.04
CA SER A 347 -16.49 -2.20 -4.75
C SER A 347 -17.27 -2.34 -6.06
N ILE A 348 -17.85 -3.51 -6.28
CA ILE A 348 -18.70 -3.84 -7.44
C ILE A 348 -20.00 -3.03 -7.32
N GLY A 349 -20.07 -1.92 -8.06
CA GLY A 349 -21.28 -1.14 -8.28
C GLY A 349 -22.04 -1.63 -9.52
N ALA A 350 -23.32 -1.91 -9.33
CA ALA A 350 -24.25 -2.47 -10.31
C ALA A 350 -24.30 -1.70 -11.64
N CYS A 351 -24.27 -2.46 -12.75
CA CYS A 351 -24.54 -1.98 -14.10
C CYS A 351 -25.98 -1.49 -14.25
N SER A 352 -26.16 -0.34 -14.91
CA SER A 352 -27.42 0.12 -15.49
C SER A 352 -27.13 0.71 -16.89
N PRO A 353 -28.05 0.60 -17.87
CA PRO A 353 -27.71 0.37 -19.28
C PRO A 353 -27.45 1.65 -20.09
N CYS A 354 -26.57 1.51 -21.07
CA CYS A 354 -26.32 2.49 -22.14
C CYS A 354 -27.60 2.88 -22.89
N PRO A 355 -27.79 4.17 -23.24
CA PRO A 355 -28.63 4.53 -24.35
C PRO A 355 -27.82 4.54 -25.66
N THR A 356 -28.29 3.72 -26.59
CA THR A 356 -28.08 3.83 -28.02
C THR A 356 -28.56 5.19 -28.55
N SER A 357 -27.73 5.87 -29.34
CA SER A 357 -28.19 6.92 -30.26
C SER A 357 -27.32 6.99 -31.53
N SER A 358 -27.80 6.23 -32.51
CA SER A 358 -27.98 6.56 -33.93
C SER A 358 -27.43 7.88 -34.49
N LEU A 359 -26.73 7.72 -35.62
CA LEU A 359 -26.88 8.42 -36.91
C LEU A 359 -27.19 9.92 -36.90
N SER A 360 -26.29 10.70 -37.51
CA SER A 360 -26.67 11.78 -38.43
C SER A 360 -25.51 12.11 -39.38
N SER A 361 -25.69 11.72 -40.63
CA SER A 361 -24.88 12.07 -41.79
C SER A 361 -24.86 13.58 -42.04
N LYS A 362 -23.72 14.13 -42.47
CA LYS A 362 -23.73 15.18 -43.50
C LYS A 362 -22.48 15.12 -44.38
N LYS A 363 -22.77 14.81 -45.65
CA LYS A 363 -21.96 14.94 -46.85
C LYS A 363 -21.35 16.34 -46.99
N GLY A 364 -20.15 16.38 -47.55
CA GLY A 364 -19.50 17.55 -48.10
C GLY A 364 -18.31 17.11 -48.95
N ASP A 365 -18.60 16.61 -50.14
CA ASP A 365 -17.62 16.30 -51.18
C ASP A 365 -16.83 17.56 -51.57
N THR A 366 -15.52 17.44 -51.77
CA THR A 366 -14.84 18.02 -52.94
C THR A 366 -13.48 17.35 -53.18
N ASN A 367 -13.48 16.55 -54.25
CA ASN A 367 -12.37 16.23 -55.14
C ASN A 367 -11.23 17.27 -55.17
N SER A 368 -9.99 16.79 -55.08
CA SER A 368 -9.00 17.01 -56.14
C SER A 368 -7.87 15.99 -56.06
N SER A 369 -7.80 15.18 -57.12
CA SER A 369 -6.62 14.41 -57.52
C SER A 369 -5.44 15.34 -57.76
N SER A 370 -4.22 14.94 -57.40
CA SER A 370 -3.25 14.37 -58.35
C SER A 370 -1.81 14.40 -57.83
N LYS A 371 -1.16 13.24 -57.97
CA LYS A 371 0.25 12.99 -58.37
C LYS A 371 1.26 14.13 -58.17
N ALA A 372 2.31 13.87 -57.40
CA ALA A 372 3.67 13.68 -57.92
C ALA A 372 4.67 13.51 -56.76
N ALA A 373 5.50 12.47 -56.85
CA ALA A 373 6.78 12.41 -56.17
C ALA A 373 7.70 13.56 -56.67
N PRO A 374 8.62 14.05 -55.84
CA PRO A 374 9.95 13.44 -55.75
C PRO A 374 10.42 13.29 -54.30
N ASN A 375 10.98 12.15 -53.91
CA ASN A 375 12.42 11.87 -53.99
C ASN A 375 13.29 12.97 -53.36
N THR A 376 13.54 12.86 -52.04
CA THR A 376 14.65 13.58 -51.39
C THR A 376 15.32 12.66 -50.38
N HIS A 377 16.48 12.14 -50.81
CA HIS A 377 17.50 11.54 -49.94
C HIS A 377 17.94 12.55 -48.87
N HIS A 378 17.79 12.22 -47.59
CA HIS A 378 18.56 12.90 -46.55
C HIS A 378 19.94 12.23 -46.43
N ASN A 379 20.88 12.83 -47.16
CA ASN A 379 22.31 12.60 -47.02
C ASN A 379 22.78 12.97 -45.61
N CYS A 380 23.51 12.03 -45.02
CA CYS A 380 24.38 12.24 -43.87
C CYS A 380 25.50 13.22 -44.27
N ILE A 381 25.50 14.43 -43.71
CA ILE A 381 26.56 15.43 -43.95
C ILE A 381 27.70 15.13 -42.97
N VAL A 382 28.73 14.49 -43.50
CA VAL A 382 30.06 14.37 -42.91
C VAL A 382 30.71 15.75 -42.90
N THR A 383 31.12 16.21 -41.73
CA THR A 383 31.88 17.45 -41.53
C THR A 383 33.29 17.30 -42.14
N PRO A 384 33.77 18.22 -43.00
CA PRO A 384 35.11 18.14 -43.55
C PRO A 384 36.18 18.52 -42.49
N PRO A 385 37.35 17.87 -42.50
CA PRO A 385 38.48 18.27 -41.66
C PRO A 385 39.05 19.64 -42.11
N PRO A 386 39.56 20.46 -41.17
CA PRO A 386 40.12 21.77 -41.50
C PRO A 386 41.43 21.66 -42.31
N PRO A 387 41.73 22.65 -43.18
CA PRO A 387 42.92 22.64 -44.02
C PRO A 387 44.23 22.82 -43.22
N PRO A 388 45.37 22.29 -43.71
CA PRO A 388 46.66 22.44 -43.05
C PRO A 388 47.11 23.89 -43.11
N GLN A 389 47.25 24.52 -41.94
CA GLN A 389 47.80 25.87 -41.82
C GLN A 389 49.29 25.87 -42.16
N THR A 390 49.62 26.69 -43.14
CA THR A 390 50.94 27.02 -43.64
C THR A 390 51.83 27.62 -42.55
N LEU A 391 53.05 27.09 -42.43
CA LEU A 391 54.15 27.66 -41.67
C LEU A 391 54.37 29.14 -42.04
N GLN A 392 54.16 30.05 -41.09
CA GLN A 392 54.80 31.35 -41.09
C GLN A 392 55.63 31.55 -39.81
N GLN A 393 56.79 32.16 -40.05
CA GLN A 393 57.97 32.19 -39.21
C GLN A 393 57.74 32.92 -37.89
N GLN A 394 58.04 32.23 -36.79
CA GLN A 394 58.14 32.82 -35.46
C GLN A 394 59.37 33.72 -35.37
N GLN A 395 59.14 34.99 -35.05
CA GLN A 395 60.15 35.84 -34.43
C GLN A 395 60.48 35.28 -33.04
N LYS A 396 61.76 34.97 -32.84
CA LYS A 396 62.35 34.32 -31.66
C LYS A 396 62.33 35.27 -30.45
N LYS A 397 61.20 35.34 -29.72
CA LYS A 397 61.18 35.86 -28.34
C LYS A 397 61.71 34.78 -27.40
N THR A 398 62.79 35.11 -26.69
CA THR A 398 63.42 34.29 -25.64
C THR A 398 62.39 33.87 -24.58
N LYS A 399 62.00 32.59 -24.57
CA LYS A 399 61.19 31.95 -23.52
C LYS A 399 61.96 32.03 -22.20
N GLN A 400 61.56 32.94 -21.32
CA GLN A 400 61.90 32.83 -19.90
C GLN A 400 61.20 31.57 -19.35
N GLN A 401 61.97 30.65 -18.77
CA GLN A 401 61.40 29.51 -18.07
C GLN A 401 60.53 30.01 -16.92
N PRO A 402 59.29 29.48 -16.75
CA PRO A 402 58.43 29.88 -15.66
C PRO A 402 59.09 29.57 -14.31
N ASN A 403 59.04 30.52 -13.39
CA ASN A 403 59.60 30.38 -12.05
C ASN A 403 59.01 29.13 -11.36
N PRO A 404 59.85 28.20 -10.85
CA PRO A 404 59.39 26.95 -10.24
C PRO A 404 58.40 27.17 -9.08
N LYS A 405 58.48 28.32 -8.37
CA LYS A 405 57.52 28.68 -7.32
C LYS A 405 56.12 28.95 -7.87
N ALA A 406 56.00 29.53 -9.07
CA ALA A 406 54.71 29.82 -9.69
C ALA A 406 54.01 28.53 -10.16
N LEU A 407 54.78 27.55 -10.67
CA LEU A 407 54.28 26.23 -11.04
C LEU A 407 53.75 25.45 -9.82
N ALA A 408 54.45 25.51 -8.69
CA ALA A 408 53.98 24.85 -7.45
C ALA A 408 52.65 25.44 -6.95
N ILE A 409 52.49 26.77 -7.01
CA ILE A 409 51.23 27.44 -6.64
C ILE A 409 50.10 27.08 -7.61
N HIS A 410 50.38 27.06 -8.92
CA HIS A 410 49.43 26.64 -9.94
C HIS A 410 48.92 25.22 -9.71
N ASN A 411 49.83 24.26 -9.45
CA ASN A 411 49.46 22.87 -9.18
C ASN A 411 48.66 22.73 -7.89
N LYS A 412 48.98 23.52 -6.85
CA LYS A 412 48.20 23.55 -5.61
C LYS A 412 46.79 24.07 -5.84
N TRP A 413 46.63 25.12 -6.65
CA TRP A 413 45.32 25.60 -7.03
C TRP A 413 44.58 24.54 -7.84
N GLN A 414 45.20 23.97 -8.88
CA GLN A 414 44.58 22.96 -9.75
C GLN A 414 44.07 21.75 -8.95
N ALA A 415 44.86 21.24 -8.00
CA ALA A 415 44.42 20.17 -7.10
C ALA A 415 43.24 20.58 -6.20
N ALA A 416 43.19 21.83 -5.75
CA ALA A 416 42.07 22.34 -4.96
C ALA A 416 40.79 22.54 -5.80
N ALA A 417 40.93 22.95 -7.06
CA ALA A 417 39.82 23.02 -8.01
C ALA A 417 39.27 21.63 -8.35
N GLU A 418 40.15 20.65 -8.60
CA GLU A 418 39.77 19.26 -8.85
C GLU A 418 39.05 18.64 -7.64
N ALA A 419 39.45 19.00 -6.42
CA ALA A 419 38.78 18.55 -5.19
C ALA A 419 37.37 19.11 -5.02
N ILE A 420 37.07 20.30 -5.58
CA ILE A 420 35.76 20.95 -5.43
C ILE A 420 34.84 20.64 -6.61
N GLY A 421 35.37 20.64 -7.85
CA GLY A 421 34.59 20.57 -9.08
C GLY A 421 34.82 19.32 -9.95
N GLY A 422 35.68 18.39 -9.53
CA GLY A 422 36.01 17.19 -10.30
C GLY A 422 37.14 17.39 -11.32
N LYS A 423 37.54 16.29 -11.98
CA LYS A 423 38.75 16.23 -12.84
C LYS A 423 38.68 17.12 -14.09
N ASP A 424 37.48 17.54 -14.51
CA ASP A 424 37.28 18.31 -15.73
C ASP A 424 37.40 19.83 -15.51
N VAL A 425 37.52 20.28 -14.26
CA VAL A 425 37.60 21.72 -13.94
C VAL A 425 39.02 22.23 -14.14
N ARG A 426 39.20 23.04 -15.18
CA ARG A 426 40.45 23.75 -15.46
C ARG A 426 40.44 25.11 -14.80
N ILE A 427 41.49 25.40 -14.02
CA ILE A 427 41.64 26.74 -13.46
C ILE A 427 41.93 27.75 -14.56
N VAL A 428 41.13 28.79 -14.58
CA VAL A 428 41.26 29.88 -15.52
C VAL A 428 42.19 30.93 -14.92
N VAL A 429 43.47 30.83 -15.30
CA VAL A 429 44.51 31.80 -14.89
C VAL A 429 44.58 32.99 -15.87
N SER A 430 44.06 32.82 -17.09
CA SER A 430 44.00 33.90 -18.08
C SER A 430 42.96 34.94 -17.68
N LYS A 431 43.41 36.19 -17.49
CA LYS A 431 42.53 37.33 -17.17
C LYS A 431 41.40 37.50 -18.19
N ALA A 432 41.66 37.35 -19.48
CA ALA A 432 40.64 37.52 -20.52
C ALA A 432 39.49 36.52 -20.40
N VAL A 433 39.82 35.26 -20.11
CA VAL A 433 38.80 34.20 -19.93
C VAL A 433 38.09 34.37 -18.58
N ALA A 434 38.82 34.77 -17.53
CA ALA A 434 38.22 35.05 -16.22
C ALA A 434 37.25 36.23 -16.28
N LYS A 435 37.58 37.33 -16.98
CA LYS A 435 36.70 38.48 -17.20
C LYS A 435 35.41 38.08 -17.92
N LYS A 436 35.52 37.23 -18.95
CA LYS A 436 34.36 36.66 -19.62
C LYS A 436 33.48 35.87 -18.66
N LEU A 437 34.04 34.95 -17.88
CA LEU A 437 33.26 34.17 -16.91
C LEU A 437 32.59 35.03 -15.83
N ILE A 438 33.26 36.08 -15.36
CA ILE A 438 32.69 37.04 -14.41
C ILE A 438 31.54 37.82 -15.05
N ALA A 439 31.73 38.29 -16.29
CA ALA A 439 30.69 38.99 -17.04
C ALA A 439 29.49 38.08 -17.30
N ASP A 440 29.71 36.84 -17.75
CA ASP A 440 28.66 35.86 -18.02
C ASP A 440 27.89 35.54 -16.72
N LEU A 441 28.57 35.33 -15.59
CA LEU A 441 27.93 35.10 -14.29
C LEU A 441 27.08 36.29 -13.82
N LEU A 442 27.63 37.50 -13.88
CA LEU A 442 26.89 38.72 -13.51
C LEU A 442 25.74 39.01 -14.48
N TYR A 443 25.86 38.56 -15.73
CA TYR A 443 24.83 38.65 -16.75
C TYR A 443 23.68 37.68 -16.49
N GLU A 444 23.99 36.42 -16.19
CA GLU A 444 23.00 35.37 -15.94
C GLU A 444 22.30 35.55 -14.58
N SER A 445 22.98 36.11 -13.58
CA SER A 445 22.42 36.26 -12.23
C SER A 445 21.45 37.45 -12.08
N PHE A 446 21.43 38.38 -13.04
CA PHE A 446 20.57 39.59 -13.06
C PHE A 446 20.51 40.37 -11.74
N ARG A 447 21.55 40.31 -10.89
CA ARG A 447 21.59 40.97 -9.59
C ARG A 447 22.96 41.54 -9.27
N PRO A 448 23.07 42.66 -8.53
CA PRO A 448 24.35 43.11 -8.01
C PRO A 448 24.92 42.06 -7.06
N MET A 449 26.19 41.71 -7.24
CA MET A 449 26.89 40.75 -6.38
C MET A 449 28.13 41.39 -5.78
N ASN A 450 28.42 41.07 -4.52
CA ASN A 450 29.69 41.45 -3.92
C ASN A 450 30.81 40.48 -4.34
N ILE A 451 32.07 40.87 -4.13
CA ILE A 451 33.24 40.03 -4.48
C ILE A 451 33.21 38.66 -3.81
N THR A 452 32.64 38.55 -2.61
CA THR A 452 32.56 37.30 -1.85
C THR A 452 31.56 36.33 -2.49
N GLU A 453 30.41 36.84 -2.96
CA GLU A 453 29.39 36.08 -3.68
C GLU A 453 29.91 35.62 -5.04
N ILE A 454 30.54 36.50 -5.81
CA ILE A 454 31.15 36.15 -7.10
C ILE A 454 32.25 35.10 -6.88
N TYR A 455 33.06 35.26 -5.84
CA TYR A 455 34.08 34.27 -5.49
C TYR A 455 33.46 32.95 -5.08
N LYS A 456 32.32 32.93 -4.37
CA LYS A 456 31.66 31.69 -3.95
C LYS A 456 31.21 30.86 -5.15
N GLU A 457 30.61 31.48 -6.15
CA GLU A 457 30.19 30.82 -7.40
C GLU A 457 31.38 30.40 -8.26
N LEU A 458 32.44 31.23 -8.32
CA LEU A 458 33.63 30.97 -9.16
C LEU A 458 34.82 30.33 -8.43
N LYS A 459 34.66 29.90 -7.17
CA LYS A 459 35.78 29.47 -6.30
C LYS A 459 36.60 28.33 -6.89
N ALA A 460 35.92 27.43 -7.62
CA ALA A 460 36.56 26.29 -8.26
C ALA A 460 37.29 26.65 -9.56
N ILE A 461 37.00 27.80 -10.17
CA ILE A 461 37.40 28.13 -11.54
C ILE A 461 38.37 29.31 -11.58
N VAL A 462 38.08 30.38 -10.83
CA VAL A 462 38.83 31.63 -10.83
C VAL A 462 39.45 31.88 -9.45
N PRO A 463 40.79 31.88 -9.32
CA PRO A 463 41.45 32.17 -8.05
C PRO A 463 41.13 33.58 -7.55
N SER A 464 40.97 33.75 -6.22
CA SER A 464 40.62 35.04 -5.60
C SER A 464 41.49 36.22 -6.04
N PRO A 465 42.83 36.12 -6.16
CA PRO A 465 43.66 37.23 -6.65
C PRO A 465 43.38 37.61 -8.10
N VAL A 466 43.09 36.62 -8.96
CA VAL A 466 42.75 36.84 -10.37
C VAL A 466 41.37 37.48 -10.47
N LEU A 467 40.41 37.00 -9.68
CA LEU A 467 39.06 37.57 -9.61
C LEU A 467 39.08 39.05 -9.20
N SER A 468 39.78 39.38 -8.11
CA SER A 468 39.88 40.76 -7.63
C SER A 468 40.53 41.69 -8.67
N ALA A 469 41.61 41.24 -9.32
CA ALA A 469 42.26 42.01 -10.38
C ALA A 469 41.35 42.20 -11.61
N CYS A 470 40.61 41.16 -12.02
CA CYS A 470 39.68 41.25 -13.14
C CYS A 470 38.51 42.19 -12.84
N LEU A 471 37.91 42.11 -11.65
CA LEU A 471 36.83 42.99 -11.22
C LEU A 471 37.28 44.46 -11.21
N GLN A 472 38.48 44.74 -10.71
CA GLN A 472 39.03 46.10 -10.73
C GLN A 472 39.28 46.59 -12.16
N GLU A 473 39.86 45.76 -13.04
CA GLU A 473 40.08 46.14 -14.44
C GLU A 473 38.79 46.30 -15.26
N MET A 474 37.72 45.59 -14.91
CA MET A 474 36.40 45.71 -15.55
C MET A 474 35.59 46.90 -15.04
N ALA A 475 35.83 47.31 -13.78
CA ALA A 475 35.15 48.41 -13.11
C ALA A 475 35.78 49.79 -13.34
N LEU A 476 37.06 49.84 -13.70
CA LEU A 476 37.72 51.10 -14.03
C LEU A 476 37.13 51.62 -15.35
N ASP A 477 36.30 52.65 -15.26
CA ASP A 477 35.84 53.40 -16.41
C ASP A 477 37.08 54.07 -17.04
N LYS A 478 37.33 53.80 -18.33
CA LYS A 478 38.43 54.43 -19.08
C LYS A 478 38.30 55.96 -19.15
N ASP A 479 37.13 56.48 -18.80
CA ASP A 479 36.76 57.88 -18.96
C ASP A 479 36.87 58.72 -17.67
N ASP A 480 37.28 58.14 -16.53
CA ASP A 480 37.49 58.91 -15.27
C ASP A 480 38.64 59.94 -15.34
N ASN A 481 39.39 59.97 -16.46
CA ASN A 481 40.33 61.06 -16.74
C ASN A 481 39.67 62.29 -17.39
N ARG A 482 38.36 62.23 -17.66
CA ARG A 482 37.56 63.38 -18.08
C ARG A 482 36.93 64.00 -16.84
N ASN A 483 37.74 64.79 -16.12
CA ASN A 483 37.28 65.60 -15.00
C ASN A 483 36.01 66.37 -15.43
N PRO A 484 34.82 66.07 -14.88
CA PRO A 484 33.59 66.79 -15.25
C PRO A 484 33.59 68.25 -14.77
N PHE A 485 34.66 68.67 -14.08
CA PHE A 485 34.92 70.04 -13.63
C PHE A 485 36.13 70.71 -14.32
N ALA A 486 36.64 70.18 -15.43
CA ALA A 486 37.66 70.89 -16.24
C ALA A 486 37.03 71.46 -17.52
N ASP A 487 37.08 72.80 -17.62
CA ASP A 487 36.57 73.70 -18.68
C ASP A 487 35.03 73.80 -18.72
N ASP A 488 34.34 74.83 -18.20
CA ASP A 488 34.72 76.24 -17.98
C ASP A 488 35.52 76.84 -19.15
N SER A 489 34.95 76.78 -20.35
CA SER A 489 35.19 77.80 -21.37
C SER A 489 33.85 78.27 -21.90
N ASP A 490 33.30 79.18 -21.11
CA ASP A 490 32.56 80.37 -21.52
C ASP A 490 33.02 80.86 -22.91
N ASP A 491 32.20 80.64 -23.94
CA ASP A 491 32.24 81.43 -25.17
C ASP A 491 30.81 81.45 -25.74
N GLU A 492 30.19 82.61 -25.59
CA GLU A 492 28.90 82.96 -26.15
C GLU A 492 28.98 83.16 -27.67
N ASP A 493 27.79 83.26 -28.27
CA ASP A 493 27.45 83.90 -29.55
C ASP A 493 27.03 83.02 -30.74
N ASP A 494 25.88 83.46 -31.25
CA ASP A 494 25.33 83.38 -32.61
C ASP A 494 24.41 82.22 -33.04
N GLU A 495 23.13 82.54 -32.82
CA GLU A 495 22.06 82.69 -33.82
C GLU A 495 21.46 81.47 -34.55
N GLU A 496 20.14 81.36 -34.32
CA GLU A 496 19.06 81.18 -35.29
C GLU A 496 19.44 80.78 -36.74
N ASN A 497 18.82 79.70 -37.25
CA ASN A 497 17.56 79.79 -37.99
C ASN A 497 17.38 78.61 -38.97
N SER A 498 16.15 78.15 -39.04
CA SER A 498 15.48 77.60 -40.23
C SER A 498 15.80 76.19 -40.75
N SER A 499 14.79 75.34 -40.55
CA SER A 499 14.02 74.70 -41.63
C SER A 499 14.44 73.33 -42.20
N LYS A 500 13.50 72.39 -41.99
CA LYS A 500 12.87 71.49 -42.98
C LYS A 500 13.76 70.70 -43.97
N ALA A 501 13.60 69.39 -43.79
CA ALA A 501 13.22 68.40 -44.80
C ALA A 501 14.31 67.62 -45.55
N ALA A 502 13.91 66.36 -45.80
CA ALA A 502 14.36 65.42 -46.81
C ALA A 502 15.36 64.33 -46.39
N ASN A 503 14.84 63.11 -46.30
CA ASN A 503 15.30 61.94 -47.06
C ASN A 503 16.65 62.09 -47.78
N ASN A 504 17.64 61.25 -47.47
CA ASN A 504 18.11 60.19 -48.39
C ASN A 504 19.28 59.36 -47.83
N LYS A 505 19.24 58.06 -48.14
CA LYS A 505 20.33 57.15 -48.52
C LYS A 505 21.67 57.10 -47.74
N ASN A 506 21.99 55.85 -47.38
CA ASN A 506 23.18 55.11 -47.79
C ASN A 506 24.54 55.83 -47.85
N SER A 507 25.47 55.18 -47.14
CA SER A 507 26.86 54.90 -47.50
C SER A 507 27.96 55.89 -47.11
N SER A 508 29.05 55.27 -46.64
CA SER A 508 30.45 55.68 -46.77
C SER A 508 30.91 56.78 -45.80
N SER A 509 31.72 56.39 -44.81
CA SER A 509 33.19 56.43 -44.89
C SER A 509 33.74 57.83 -44.61
N SER A 510 34.13 58.05 -43.36
CA SER A 510 35.18 59.02 -43.02
C SER A 510 36.26 58.31 -42.22
N THR A 511 37.09 57.62 -42.99
CA THR A 511 38.45 57.27 -42.62
C THR A 511 39.23 58.57 -42.43
N THR A 512 39.45 58.99 -41.19
CA THR A 512 40.57 59.87 -40.84
C THR A 512 41.57 59.07 -40.03
N THR A 513 42.59 58.65 -40.76
CA THR A 513 43.83 58.02 -40.30
C THR A 513 44.59 58.96 -39.37
N ALA A 514 44.51 58.71 -38.07
CA ALA A 514 45.55 59.10 -37.11
C ALA A 514 46.06 57.83 -36.43
N ALA A 515 47.22 57.36 -36.89
CA ALA A 515 47.94 56.25 -36.33
C ALA A 515 48.47 56.61 -34.94
N ALA A 516 47.79 56.18 -33.88
CA ALA A 516 48.30 56.19 -32.52
C ALA A 516 47.90 54.87 -31.83
N ALA A 517 48.91 54.02 -31.62
CA ALA A 517 48.93 52.80 -30.80
C ALA A 517 47.66 51.93 -30.82
N ALA A 518 47.73 50.77 -31.48
CA ALA A 518 46.80 49.66 -31.27
C ALA A 518 46.95 49.11 -29.84
N THR A 519 46.51 49.88 -28.83
CA THR A 519 46.17 49.36 -27.52
C THR A 519 45.03 48.39 -27.74
N THR A 520 45.31 47.10 -27.56
CA THR A 520 44.31 46.03 -27.53
C THR A 520 43.28 46.39 -26.47
N SER A 521 42.21 47.08 -26.88
CA SER A 521 41.15 47.51 -25.99
C SER A 521 40.46 46.24 -25.50
N ASP A 522 40.72 45.89 -24.25
CA ASP A 522 40.01 44.79 -23.58
C ASP A 522 38.50 45.04 -23.73
N PRO A 523 37.74 44.11 -24.35
CA PRO A 523 36.31 44.29 -24.62
C PRO A 523 35.46 44.37 -23.34
N TYR A 524 36.01 44.02 -22.18
CA TYR A 524 35.31 44.04 -20.89
C TYR A 524 35.70 45.24 -20.00
N ALA A 525 36.62 46.11 -20.43
CA ALA A 525 36.95 47.31 -19.66
C ALA A 525 35.78 48.30 -19.64
N GLY A 526 35.33 48.72 -18.44
CA GLY A 526 34.15 49.58 -18.25
C GLY A 526 32.80 48.85 -18.40
N SER A 527 32.80 47.52 -18.52
CA SER A 527 31.56 46.75 -18.69
C SER A 527 30.79 46.53 -17.38
N LEU A 528 31.46 46.69 -16.24
CA LEU A 528 30.86 46.57 -14.90
C LEU A 528 30.77 47.92 -14.24
N GLN A 529 29.61 48.20 -13.65
CA GLN A 529 29.42 49.32 -12.75
C GLN A 529 29.70 48.86 -11.32
N THR A 530 30.29 49.74 -10.51
CA THR A 530 30.57 49.47 -9.11
C THR A 530 29.90 50.44 -8.19
N LYS A 531 29.11 49.92 -7.25
CA LYS A 531 28.63 50.70 -6.11
C LYS A 531 29.60 50.51 -4.95
N ILE A 532 30.36 51.55 -4.65
CA ILE A 532 31.39 51.54 -3.60
C ILE A 532 30.71 51.39 -2.23
N GLY A 533 31.07 50.35 -1.50
CA GLY A 533 30.62 50.11 -0.12
C GLY A 533 31.62 50.67 0.91
N LYS A 534 31.33 50.48 2.21
CA LYS A 534 32.24 50.90 3.31
C LYS A 534 33.60 50.19 3.27
N SER A 535 33.68 49.05 2.60
CA SER A 535 34.88 48.24 2.41
C SER A 535 34.88 47.59 1.02
N GLN A 536 36.05 47.15 0.54
CA GLN A 536 36.16 46.41 -0.73
C GLN A 536 35.30 45.14 -0.76
N ALA A 537 35.13 44.46 0.39
CA ALA A 537 34.29 43.28 0.51
C ALA A 537 32.79 43.60 0.34
N THR A 538 32.39 44.85 0.56
CA THR A 538 31.01 45.34 0.42
C THR A 538 30.74 46.07 -0.90
N ASN A 539 31.72 46.13 -1.80
CA ASN A 539 31.51 46.69 -3.14
C ASN A 539 30.58 45.77 -3.91
N LEU A 540 29.53 46.34 -4.50
CA LEU A 540 28.59 45.62 -5.37
C LEU A 540 28.98 45.87 -6.82
N TYR A 541 29.19 44.79 -7.56
CA TYR A 541 29.47 44.77 -8.98
C TYR A 541 28.20 44.37 -9.72
N TYR A 542 27.82 45.12 -10.76
CA TYR A 542 26.65 44.81 -11.58
C TYR A 542 26.85 45.27 -13.03
N ILE A 543 26.11 44.65 -13.95
CA ILE A 543 26.03 45.09 -15.33
C ILE A 543 24.88 46.09 -15.44
N ASP A 544 25.12 47.26 -16.03
CA ASP A 544 24.05 48.24 -16.27
C ASP A 544 23.23 47.84 -17.50
N TYR A 545 22.09 47.20 -17.23
CA TYR A 545 21.17 46.78 -18.28
C TYR A 545 20.45 47.96 -18.95
N ASN A 546 20.43 49.16 -18.35
CA ASN A 546 19.79 50.34 -18.96
C ASN A 546 20.56 50.87 -20.17
N LYS A 547 21.87 50.59 -20.24
CA LYS A 547 22.71 50.94 -21.40
C LYS A 547 22.45 50.02 -22.60
N ARG A 548 21.79 48.88 -22.40
CA ARG A 548 21.38 48.01 -23.52
C ARG A 548 20.06 48.54 -24.08
N LYS A 549 19.97 48.54 -25.41
CA LYS A 549 18.72 48.84 -26.11
C LYS A 549 17.66 47.86 -25.60
N GLY A 550 16.66 48.36 -24.88
CA GLY A 550 15.55 47.53 -24.41
C GLY A 550 14.86 46.86 -25.59
N LEU A 551 14.24 45.70 -25.34
CA LEU A 551 13.40 45.06 -26.35
C LEU A 551 12.28 46.00 -26.78
N ASP A 552 11.99 45.97 -28.08
CA ASP A 552 10.87 46.71 -28.66
C ASP A 552 9.54 46.24 -28.05
N VAL A 553 8.51 47.07 -28.11
CA VAL A 553 7.20 46.73 -27.53
C VAL A 553 6.61 45.50 -28.21
N GLU A 554 6.77 45.40 -29.52
CA GLU A 554 6.34 44.28 -30.36
C GLU A 554 7.07 42.99 -29.97
N GLU A 555 8.40 43.03 -29.87
CA GLU A 555 9.22 41.88 -29.46
C GLU A 555 8.88 41.42 -28.03
N ARG A 556 8.62 42.37 -27.12
CA ARG A 556 8.19 42.08 -25.75
C ARG A 556 6.83 41.38 -25.73
N ASN A 557 5.88 41.86 -26.53
CA ASN A 557 4.55 41.25 -26.63
C ASN A 557 4.62 39.85 -27.24
N GLU A 558 5.45 39.64 -28.27
CA GLU A 558 5.70 38.32 -28.85
C GLU A 558 6.32 37.35 -27.84
N LEU A 559 7.30 37.81 -27.04
CA LEU A 559 7.88 37.02 -25.96
C LEU A 559 6.85 36.65 -24.87
N LEU A 560 5.99 37.58 -24.48
CA LEU A 560 4.91 37.30 -23.52
C LEU A 560 3.92 36.27 -24.07
N GLN A 561 3.59 36.36 -25.36
CA GLN A 561 2.75 35.37 -26.02
C GLN A 561 3.43 34.01 -26.07
N ASN A 562 4.72 33.95 -26.41
CA ASN A 562 5.49 32.72 -26.44
C ASN A 562 5.60 32.08 -25.04
N ILE A 563 5.80 32.87 -23.98
CA ILE A 563 5.77 32.39 -22.59
C ILE A 563 4.40 31.82 -22.23
N ALA A 564 3.32 32.50 -22.60
CA ALA A 564 1.96 32.02 -22.36
C ALA A 564 1.71 30.68 -23.08
N THR A 565 2.14 30.55 -24.34
CA THR A 565 2.03 29.29 -25.08
C THR A 565 2.90 28.18 -24.49
N ALA A 566 4.13 28.49 -24.07
CA ALA A 566 5.04 27.53 -23.46
C ALA A 566 4.47 27.00 -22.14
N ASN A 567 3.93 27.88 -21.29
CA ASN A 567 3.29 27.48 -20.04
C ASN A 567 2.05 26.60 -20.26
N ALA A 568 1.22 26.93 -21.27
CA ALA A 568 0.08 26.09 -21.64
C ALA A 568 0.53 24.69 -22.13
N THR A 569 1.61 24.62 -22.93
CA THR A 569 2.18 23.33 -23.34
C THR A 569 2.81 22.56 -22.17
N GLU A 570 3.42 23.23 -21.20
CA GLU A 570 3.95 22.60 -20.01
C GLU A 570 2.83 22.01 -19.13
N GLU A 571 1.73 22.75 -18.94
CA GLU A 571 0.58 22.30 -18.16
C GLU A 571 -0.08 21.06 -18.79
N THR A 572 -0.31 21.09 -20.11
CA THR A 572 -0.83 19.93 -20.85
C THR A 572 0.09 18.71 -20.79
N LEU A 573 1.41 18.89 -20.85
CA LEU A 573 2.37 17.79 -20.70
C LEU A 573 2.38 17.24 -19.26
N LYS A 574 2.26 18.09 -18.24
CA LYS A 574 2.15 17.67 -16.84
C LYS A 574 0.87 16.86 -16.61
N GLU A 575 -0.25 17.28 -17.19
CA GLU A 575 -1.50 16.53 -17.11
C GLU A 575 -1.37 15.17 -17.81
N THR A 576 -0.76 15.14 -19.00
CA THR A 576 -0.48 13.89 -19.74
C THR A 576 0.42 12.95 -18.96
N LEU A 577 1.47 13.48 -18.31
CA LEU A 577 2.37 12.71 -17.44
C LEU A 577 1.61 12.12 -16.26
N LYS A 578 0.74 12.90 -15.62
CA LYS A 578 -0.08 12.45 -14.49
C LYS A 578 -1.00 11.31 -14.91
N VAL A 579 -1.70 11.44 -16.05
CA VAL A 579 -2.55 10.37 -16.60
C VAL A 579 -1.72 9.12 -16.90
N THR A 580 -0.56 9.28 -17.53
CA THR A 580 0.34 8.16 -17.87
C THR A 580 0.84 7.44 -16.62
N LEU A 581 1.21 8.17 -15.56
CA LEU A 581 1.61 7.59 -14.29
C LEU A 581 0.45 6.82 -13.64
N THR A 582 -0.75 7.39 -13.59
CA THR A 582 -1.91 6.65 -13.05
C THR A 582 -2.25 5.40 -13.85
N GLN A 583 -2.01 5.40 -15.17
CA GLN A 583 -2.19 4.22 -16.01
C GLN A 583 -1.08 3.19 -15.77
N ALA A 584 0.17 3.63 -15.61
CA ALA A 584 1.29 2.75 -15.28
C ALA A 584 1.07 2.08 -13.92
N ASP A 585 0.67 2.84 -12.90
CA ASP A 585 0.35 2.32 -11.57
C ASP A 585 -0.79 1.29 -11.65
N LYS A 586 -1.84 1.58 -12.44
CA LYS A 586 -2.93 0.63 -12.68
C LYS A 586 -2.42 -0.67 -13.30
N LEU A 587 -1.58 -0.59 -14.34
CA LEU A 587 -1.02 -1.78 -14.99
C LEU A 587 -0.05 -2.56 -14.10
N LEU A 588 0.68 -1.88 -13.22
CA LEU A 588 1.59 -2.52 -12.26
C LEU A 588 0.83 -3.16 -11.08
N SER A 589 -0.38 -2.67 -10.76
CA SER A 589 -1.25 -3.28 -9.74
C SER A 589 -1.96 -4.56 -10.21
N GLU A 590 -2.01 -4.80 -11.53
CA GLU A 590 -2.56 -6.04 -12.07
C GLU A 590 -1.53 -7.19 -11.86
N PRO A 591 -1.95 -8.33 -11.28
CA PRO A 591 -1.05 -9.46 -11.08
C PRO A 591 -0.50 -9.94 -12.42
N THR A 592 0.76 -10.37 -12.42
CA THR A 592 1.40 -10.87 -13.64
C THR A 592 0.64 -12.10 -14.17
N ASN A 593 0.67 -12.31 -15.48
CA ASN A 593 0.00 -13.45 -16.11
C ASN A 593 0.46 -14.79 -15.54
N GLU A 594 1.69 -14.87 -15.04
CA GLU A 594 2.27 -16.04 -14.37
C GLU A 594 1.58 -16.30 -13.02
N VAL A 595 1.43 -15.27 -12.18
CA VAL A 595 0.71 -15.37 -10.90
C VAL A 595 -0.77 -15.74 -11.11
N ILE A 596 -1.41 -15.18 -12.14
CA ILE A 596 -2.79 -15.55 -12.49
C ILE A 596 -2.88 -17.01 -12.92
N ALA A 597 -1.92 -17.51 -13.70
CA ALA A 597 -1.89 -18.90 -14.14
C ALA A 597 -1.73 -19.86 -12.94
N GLU A 598 -0.82 -19.56 -12.02
CA GLU A 598 -0.62 -20.33 -10.79
C GLU A 598 -1.88 -20.32 -9.90
N GLN A 599 -2.51 -19.15 -9.73
CA GLN A 599 -3.75 -19.05 -8.97
C GLN A 599 -4.89 -19.85 -9.61
N LEU A 600 -4.98 -19.86 -10.94
CA LEU A 600 -5.98 -20.62 -11.66
C LEU A 600 -5.74 -22.14 -11.55
N GLU A 601 -4.48 -22.58 -11.58
CA GLU A 601 -4.10 -23.97 -11.34
C GLU A 601 -4.45 -24.40 -9.91
N MET A 602 -4.13 -23.58 -8.91
CA MET A 602 -4.47 -23.83 -7.51
C MET A 602 -5.99 -23.92 -7.29
N GLN A 603 -6.77 -23.01 -7.88
CA GLN A 603 -8.23 -23.06 -7.79
C GLN A 603 -8.80 -24.28 -8.53
N SER A 604 -8.23 -24.63 -9.68
CA SER A 604 -8.62 -25.84 -10.41
C SER A 604 -8.37 -27.10 -9.58
N ALA A 605 -7.21 -27.21 -8.93
CA ALA A 605 -6.89 -28.31 -8.03
C ALA A 605 -7.84 -28.37 -6.82
N ALA A 606 -8.16 -27.23 -6.20
CA ALA A 606 -9.11 -27.17 -5.09
C ALA A 606 -10.53 -27.60 -5.51
N VAL A 607 -10.97 -27.21 -6.71
CA VAL A 607 -12.27 -27.65 -7.26
C VAL A 607 -12.25 -29.16 -7.52
N GLN A 608 -11.15 -29.70 -8.04
CA GLN A 608 -11.01 -31.14 -8.25
C GLN A 608 -11.05 -31.93 -6.94
N GLU A 609 -10.34 -31.48 -5.90
CA GLU A 609 -10.36 -32.10 -4.57
C GLU A 609 -11.78 -32.10 -3.97
N LEU A 610 -12.52 -31.00 -4.11
CA LEU A 610 -13.91 -30.92 -3.67
C LEU A 610 -14.82 -31.88 -4.45
N GLN A 611 -14.60 -32.04 -5.76
CA GLN A 611 -15.34 -33.00 -6.55
C GLN A 611 -15.07 -34.45 -6.09
N GLU A 612 -13.82 -34.78 -5.79
CA GLU A 612 -13.44 -36.09 -5.26
C GLU A 612 -14.09 -36.36 -3.90
N LYS A 613 -14.05 -35.40 -2.97
CA LYS A 613 -14.75 -35.48 -1.67
C LYS A 613 -16.25 -35.67 -1.82
N VAL A 614 -16.89 -34.97 -2.77
CA VAL A 614 -18.32 -35.15 -3.06
C VAL A 614 -18.57 -36.55 -3.62
N GLN A 615 -17.74 -37.05 -4.53
CA GLN A 615 -17.87 -38.40 -5.05
C GLN A 615 -17.67 -39.46 -3.97
N GLU A 616 -16.70 -39.30 -3.08
CA GLU A 616 -16.50 -40.19 -1.93
C GLU A 616 -17.71 -40.19 -0.99
N ALA A 617 -18.23 -39.01 -0.67
CA ALA A 617 -19.43 -38.85 0.15
C ALA A 617 -20.66 -39.55 -0.49
N THR A 618 -20.78 -39.52 -1.83
CA THR A 618 -21.83 -40.27 -2.54
C THR A 618 -21.60 -41.78 -2.55
N LYS A 619 -20.33 -42.23 -2.57
CA LYS A 619 -19.96 -43.66 -2.55
C LYS A 619 -20.12 -44.32 -1.19
N LEU A 620 -20.18 -43.55 -0.09
CA LEU A 620 -20.44 -44.06 1.26
C LEU A 620 -21.83 -44.72 1.35
N LYS A 621 -21.90 -46.01 0.96
CA LYS A 621 -23.06 -46.91 1.06
C LYS A 621 -23.61 -47.04 2.49
N VAL A 622 -22.84 -46.65 3.50
CA VAL A 622 -23.24 -46.60 4.91
C VAL A 622 -24.48 -45.71 5.08
N ASN A 623 -24.56 -44.60 4.35
CA ASN A 623 -25.72 -43.71 4.39
C ASN A 623 -26.98 -44.38 3.87
N GLU A 624 -26.90 -45.18 2.81
CA GLU A 624 -28.09 -45.86 2.27
C GLU A 624 -28.54 -47.02 3.15
N LYS A 625 -27.61 -47.83 3.70
CA LYS A 625 -27.96 -48.88 4.68
C LYS A 625 -28.55 -48.30 5.95
N HIS A 626 -27.96 -47.24 6.48
CA HIS A 626 -28.47 -46.56 7.69
C HIS A 626 -29.86 -45.95 7.41
N LYS A 627 -30.04 -45.28 6.27
CA LYS A 627 -31.35 -44.77 5.82
C LYS A 627 -32.39 -45.88 5.68
N GLN A 628 -32.04 -47.01 5.08
CA GLN A 628 -32.96 -48.15 4.96
C GLN A 628 -33.28 -48.79 6.33
N SER A 629 -32.30 -48.90 7.22
CA SER A 629 -32.50 -49.40 8.59
C SER A 629 -33.42 -48.48 9.39
N THR A 630 -33.17 -47.17 9.34
CA THR A 630 -34.02 -46.14 9.96
C THR A 630 -35.42 -46.14 9.36
N LYS A 631 -35.56 -46.27 8.04
CA LYS A 631 -36.86 -46.42 7.36
C LYS A 631 -37.62 -47.66 7.86
N ARG A 632 -36.96 -48.82 7.97
CA ARG A 632 -37.57 -50.06 8.51
C ARG A 632 -37.97 -49.90 9.98
N LYS A 633 -37.13 -49.27 10.80
CA LYS A 633 -37.42 -49.00 12.21
C LYS A 633 -38.65 -48.09 12.36
N ILE A 634 -38.73 -47.00 11.58
CA ILE A 634 -39.89 -46.11 11.53
C ILE A 634 -41.13 -46.89 11.12
N GLN A 635 -41.08 -47.65 10.01
CA GLN A 635 -42.21 -48.46 9.54
C GLN A 635 -42.71 -49.45 10.61
N ASN A 636 -41.80 -50.11 11.34
CA ASN A 636 -42.16 -51.03 12.42
C ASN A 636 -42.84 -50.29 13.58
N MET A 637 -42.28 -49.17 14.04
CA MET A 637 -42.90 -48.35 15.09
C MET A 637 -44.28 -47.84 14.65
N THR A 638 -44.43 -47.37 13.42
CA THR A 638 -45.72 -46.93 12.86
C THR A 638 -46.73 -48.08 12.81
N ALA A 639 -46.31 -49.29 12.41
CA ALA A 639 -47.18 -50.46 12.39
C ALA A 639 -47.66 -50.86 13.80
N GLN A 640 -46.75 -50.83 14.79
CA GLN A 640 -47.09 -51.08 16.19
C GLN A 640 -48.06 -50.04 16.75
N TRP A 641 -47.80 -48.74 16.50
CA TRP A 641 -48.69 -47.66 16.90
C TRP A 641 -50.09 -47.81 16.28
N ARG A 642 -50.19 -48.11 14.97
CA ARG A 642 -51.48 -48.37 14.31
C ARG A 642 -52.23 -49.53 14.94
N ARG A 643 -51.53 -50.62 15.30
CA ARG A 643 -52.13 -51.78 15.97
C ARG A 643 -52.67 -51.40 17.35
N ARG A 644 -51.88 -50.67 18.16
CA ARG A 644 -52.31 -50.18 19.48
C ARG A 644 -53.50 -49.23 19.39
N LYS A 645 -53.45 -48.28 18.45
CA LYS A 645 -54.55 -47.34 18.21
C LYS A 645 -55.85 -48.07 17.87
N ARG A 646 -55.82 -49.07 16.98
CA ARG A 646 -57.00 -49.90 16.68
C ARG A 646 -57.53 -50.63 17.92
N MET A 647 -56.66 -51.35 18.65
CA MET A 647 -57.08 -52.06 19.86
C MET A 647 -57.70 -51.12 20.92
N CYS A 648 -57.14 -49.91 21.08
CA CYS A 648 -57.68 -48.90 21.98
C CYS A 648 -59.04 -48.37 21.51
N MET A 649 -59.18 -48.06 20.21
CA MET A 649 -60.46 -47.63 19.63
C MET A 649 -61.54 -48.70 19.77
N ASP A 650 -61.22 -49.96 19.45
CA ASP A 650 -62.14 -51.10 19.57
C ASP A 650 -62.61 -51.26 21.02
N PHE A 651 -61.68 -51.19 21.98
CA PHE A 651 -62.00 -51.23 23.42
C PHE A 651 -62.91 -50.08 23.85
N MET A 652 -62.67 -48.86 23.37
CA MET A 652 -63.50 -47.69 23.70
C MET A 652 -64.91 -47.80 23.11
N ILE A 653 -65.06 -48.37 21.91
CA ILE A 653 -66.36 -48.64 21.30
C ILE A 653 -67.12 -49.68 22.13
N THR A 654 -66.47 -50.79 22.50
CA THR A 654 -67.09 -51.82 23.36
C THR A 654 -67.50 -51.26 24.73
N LEU A 655 -66.67 -50.41 25.35
CA LEU A 655 -67.04 -49.74 26.60
C LEU A 655 -68.23 -48.80 26.45
N GLU A 656 -68.32 -48.07 25.34
CA GLU A 656 -69.45 -47.18 25.05
C GLU A 656 -70.75 -47.98 24.91
N GLU A 657 -70.71 -49.12 24.23
CA GLU A 657 -71.83 -50.07 24.11
C GLU A 657 -72.22 -50.68 25.47
N MET A 658 -71.24 -51.12 26.27
CA MET A 658 -71.52 -51.76 27.57
C MET A 658 -71.99 -50.81 28.66
N THR A 659 -71.74 -49.50 28.51
CA THR A 659 -72.11 -48.48 29.51
C THR A 659 -73.31 -47.63 29.08
N ASP A 660 -74.03 -48.05 28.04
CA ASP A 660 -75.15 -47.34 27.43
C ASP A 660 -74.82 -45.86 27.14
N GLY A 661 -73.60 -45.60 26.68
CA GLY A 661 -73.11 -44.25 26.36
C GLY A 661 -72.76 -43.36 27.56
N THR A 662 -72.64 -43.93 28.77
CA THR A 662 -72.09 -43.23 29.93
C THR A 662 -70.64 -42.83 29.63
N VAL A 663 -69.82 -43.78 29.17
CA VAL A 663 -68.47 -43.53 28.64
C VAL A 663 -68.56 -43.36 27.13
N ARG A 664 -68.46 -42.12 26.62
CA ARG A 664 -68.42 -41.88 25.16
C ARG A 664 -66.99 -41.87 24.63
N ALA A 665 -66.70 -42.68 23.62
CA ALA A 665 -65.36 -42.76 23.01
C ALA A 665 -64.89 -41.39 22.52
N LYS A 666 -65.79 -40.64 21.86
CA LYS A 666 -65.49 -39.29 21.35
C LYS A 666 -65.09 -38.30 22.44
N LYS A 667 -65.73 -38.34 23.62
CA LYS A 667 -65.40 -37.45 24.74
C LYS A 667 -64.07 -37.82 25.38
N CYS A 668 -63.78 -39.11 25.53
CA CYS A 668 -62.51 -39.55 26.10
C CYS A 668 -61.32 -39.21 25.20
N LEU A 669 -61.48 -39.30 23.87
CA LEU A 669 -60.43 -38.93 22.91
C LEU A 669 -60.24 -37.40 22.77
N SER A 670 -61.26 -36.59 23.08
CA SER A 670 -61.14 -35.13 23.12
C SER A 670 -60.53 -34.61 24.43
N GLY A 671 -60.32 -35.48 25.43
CA GLY A 671 -59.84 -35.11 26.77
C GLY A 671 -60.96 -34.73 27.77
N ASP A 672 -62.23 -34.69 27.33
CA ASP A 672 -63.39 -34.32 28.16
C ASP A 672 -64.18 -35.53 28.69
N GLY A 673 -63.60 -36.72 28.56
CA GLY A 673 -64.24 -37.98 28.95
C GLY A 673 -64.03 -38.33 30.41
N GLN A 674 -64.78 -39.33 30.86
CA GLN A 674 -64.61 -39.91 32.21
C GLN A 674 -63.29 -40.66 32.36
N ILE A 675 -62.68 -41.07 31.24
CA ILE A 675 -61.36 -41.66 31.18
C ILE A 675 -60.44 -40.64 30.50
N ALA A 676 -59.42 -40.19 31.22
CA ALA A 676 -58.38 -39.32 30.68
C ALA A 676 -57.51 -40.13 29.72
N LEU A 677 -57.68 -39.90 28.42
CA LEU A 677 -56.81 -40.44 27.36
C LEU A 677 -56.14 -39.28 26.64
N ASP A 678 -54.81 -39.25 26.69
CA ASP A 678 -54.03 -38.26 25.96
C ASP A 678 -53.99 -38.65 24.47
N SER A 679 -54.88 -38.09 23.67
CA SER A 679 -54.83 -38.28 22.21
C SER A 679 -53.65 -37.52 21.60
N ASP A 680 -53.14 -37.98 20.46
CA ASP A 680 -52.01 -37.33 19.78
C ASP A 680 -52.31 -35.85 19.47
N GLU A 681 -53.59 -35.50 19.27
CA GLU A 681 -54.03 -34.12 19.07
C GLU A 681 -53.89 -33.26 20.33
N VAL A 682 -54.29 -33.79 21.49
CA VAL A 682 -54.16 -33.11 22.79
C VAL A 682 -52.68 -32.92 23.15
N VAL A 683 -51.86 -33.96 22.94
CA VAL A 683 -50.41 -33.88 23.18
C VAL A 683 -49.74 -32.86 22.24
N ALA A 684 -50.12 -32.85 20.96
CA ALA A 684 -49.61 -31.86 20.00
C ALA A 684 -50.00 -30.43 20.38
N LYS A 685 -51.26 -30.21 20.80
CA LYS A 685 -51.74 -28.89 21.29
C LYS A 685 -50.97 -28.45 22.54
N ALA A 686 -50.80 -29.33 23.52
CA ALA A 686 -50.03 -29.05 24.73
C ALA A 686 -48.55 -28.73 24.43
N ALA A 687 -47.94 -29.42 23.46
CA ALA A 687 -46.58 -29.14 23.02
C ALA A 687 -46.47 -27.76 22.34
N VAL A 688 -47.45 -27.39 21.49
CA VAL A 688 -47.51 -26.07 20.86
C VAL A 688 -47.69 -24.96 21.90
N GLU A 689 -48.61 -25.14 22.86
CA GLU A 689 -48.79 -24.19 23.96
C GLU A 689 -47.53 -24.03 24.82
N PHE A 690 -46.85 -25.13 25.12
CA PHE A 690 -45.59 -25.11 25.84
C PHE A 690 -44.50 -24.36 25.06
N ALA A 691 -44.39 -24.60 23.76
CA ALA A 691 -43.45 -23.90 22.89
C ALA A 691 -43.77 -22.39 22.79
N LYS A 692 -45.05 -22.01 22.63
CA LYS A 692 -45.53 -20.62 22.67
C LYS A 692 -45.17 -19.96 24.01
N LYS A 693 -45.43 -20.63 25.14
CA LYS A 693 -45.10 -20.15 26.49
C LYS A 693 -43.59 -19.98 26.69
N LYS A 694 -42.78 -20.90 26.17
CA LYS A 694 -41.32 -20.84 26.23
C LYS A 694 -40.78 -19.66 25.41
N ARG A 695 -41.34 -19.39 24.22
CA ARG A 695 -40.99 -18.21 23.41
C ARG A 695 -41.38 -16.91 24.09
N ALA A 696 -42.60 -16.81 24.63
CA ALA A 696 -43.09 -15.63 25.34
C ALA A 696 -42.22 -15.30 26.57
N ARG A 697 -41.68 -16.31 27.27
CA ARG A 697 -40.74 -16.10 28.37
C ARG A 697 -39.36 -15.59 27.91
N LYS A 698 -38.94 -15.92 26.69
CA LYS A 698 -37.65 -15.51 26.12
C LYS A 698 -37.69 -14.10 25.53
N SER A 699 -38.88 -13.64 25.11
CA SER A 699 -39.09 -12.30 24.55
C SER A 699 -39.42 -11.22 25.60
N GLN A 700 -39.70 -11.58 26.86
CA GLN A 700 -39.82 -10.57 27.91
C GLN A 700 -38.43 -10.05 28.30
N PRO A 701 -38.14 -8.75 28.08
CA PRO A 701 -36.89 -8.16 28.56
C PRO A 701 -36.93 -8.18 30.08
N THR A 702 -36.08 -8.98 30.70
CA THR A 702 -35.89 -8.98 32.15
C THR A 702 -35.32 -7.63 32.57
N LYS A 703 -36.19 -6.65 32.78
CA LYS A 703 -35.85 -5.41 33.48
C LYS A 703 -35.53 -5.81 34.93
N SER A 704 -34.33 -5.44 35.37
CA SER A 704 -33.79 -5.62 36.73
C SER A 704 -33.23 -7.01 37.10
N ARG A 705 -31.93 -7.21 36.81
CA ARG A 705 -30.94 -7.59 37.83
C ARG A 705 -29.52 -7.27 37.32
N LYS A 706 -29.02 -6.13 37.76
CA LYS A 706 -27.59 -5.80 37.81
C LYS A 706 -26.96 -6.80 38.78
N ALA A 707 -26.22 -7.80 38.29
CA ALA A 707 -25.01 -8.35 38.93
C ALA A 707 -24.63 -9.71 38.29
N LEU A 708 -23.32 -9.85 38.06
CA LEU A 708 -22.59 -11.07 37.67
C LEU A 708 -22.67 -11.49 36.20
N LYS A 709 -21.85 -10.79 35.39
CA LYS A 709 -21.25 -11.31 34.15
C LYS A 709 -20.53 -12.64 34.47
N THR A 710 -21.16 -13.76 34.12
CA THR A 710 -20.43 -14.99 33.78
C THR A 710 -20.39 -15.04 32.25
N SER A 711 -19.18 -15.16 31.73
CA SER A 711 -18.86 -15.19 30.31
C SER A 711 -19.50 -16.40 29.64
N GLU A 712 -20.66 -16.21 29.00
CA GLU A 712 -21.17 -17.14 27.98
C GLU A 712 -20.19 -17.11 26.81
N SER A 713 -19.39 -18.17 26.72
CA SER A 713 -18.58 -18.49 25.55
C SER A 713 -19.53 -18.69 24.36
N LYS A 714 -19.62 -17.66 23.50
CA LYS A 714 -20.05 -17.84 22.11
C LYS A 714 -19.08 -18.84 21.47
N ASN A 715 -19.49 -20.10 21.42
CA ASN A 715 -18.82 -21.10 20.63
C ASN A 715 -19.44 -21.06 19.23
N PRO A 716 -18.78 -20.46 18.21
CA PRO A 716 -19.33 -20.37 16.85
C PRO A 716 -19.48 -21.74 16.16
N ASN A 717 -19.02 -22.83 16.79
CA ASN A 717 -19.12 -24.20 16.27
C ASN A 717 -20.25 -25.04 16.89
N SER A 718 -21.24 -24.44 17.54
CA SER A 718 -22.50 -25.15 17.84
C SER A 718 -23.23 -25.40 16.52
N SER A 719 -22.93 -26.54 15.89
CA SER A 719 -23.58 -27.09 14.70
C SER A 719 -25.01 -26.59 14.59
N ALA A 720 -25.28 -25.74 13.60
CA ALA A 720 -26.61 -25.24 13.30
C ALA A 720 -27.55 -26.45 13.30
N SER A 721 -28.38 -26.55 14.34
CA SER A 721 -29.37 -27.61 14.43
C SER A 721 -30.24 -27.49 13.20
N LEU A 722 -30.16 -28.46 12.28
CA LEU A 722 -30.99 -28.53 11.07
C LEU A 722 -32.49 -28.59 11.40
N ALA A 723 -32.86 -28.73 12.68
CA ALA A 723 -34.23 -28.57 13.13
C ALA A 723 -34.61 -27.09 13.14
N ASP A 724 -35.54 -26.77 12.25
CA ASP A 724 -36.26 -25.49 12.20
C ASP A 724 -36.68 -25.08 13.62
N PRO A 725 -36.28 -23.89 14.12
CA PRO A 725 -36.56 -23.45 15.50
C PRO A 725 -38.06 -23.38 15.83
N ASP A 726 -38.91 -23.43 14.82
CA ASP A 726 -40.37 -23.38 14.89
C ASP A 726 -41.02 -24.76 14.92
N PHE A 727 -40.27 -25.86 14.71
CA PHE A 727 -40.82 -27.21 14.72
C PHE A 727 -41.10 -27.70 16.15
N VAL A 728 -42.34 -28.15 16.41
CA VAL A 728 -42.80 -28.56 17.75
C VAL A 728 -43.16 -30.04 17.83
N ALA A 729 -43.94 -30.52 16.87
CA ALA A 729 -44.51 -31.87 16.91
C ALA A 729 -44.73 -32.43 15.50
N VAL A 730 -45.01 -33.73 15.45
CA VAL A 730 -45.45 -34.43 14.24
C VAL A 730 -46.83 -35.01 14.50
N ASN A 731 -47.77 -34.75 13.61
CA ASN A 731 -49.08 -35.38 13.61
C ASN A 731 -49.27 -36.19 12.32
N LEU A 732 -50.10 -37.23 12.39
CA LEU A 732 -50.51 -38.00 11.23
C LEU A 732 -51.93 -37.57 10.85
N ASP A 733 -52.12 -37.10 9.62
CA ASP A 733 -53.46 -36.76 9.16
C ASP A 733 -54.35 -38.00 8.94
N SER A 734 -55.60 -37.78 8.52
CA SER A 734 -56.56 -38.83 8.22
C SER A 734 -56.12 -39.77 7.08
N GLN A 735 -55.18 -39.33 6.24
CA GLN A 735 -54.57 -40.10 5.16
C GLN A 735 -53.26 -40.79 5.59
N HIS A 736 -52.87 -40.66 6.87
CA HIS A 736 -51.61 -41.14 7.42
C HIS A 736 -50.36 -40.48 6.85
N CYS A 737 -50.49 -39.29 6.26
CA CYS A 737 -49.37 -38.46 5.87
C CYS A 737 -48.79 -37.75 7.10
N VAL A 738 -47.47 -37.62 7.12
CA VAL A 738 -46.72 -36.96 8.19
C VAL A 738 -46.88 -35.46 8.04
N ARG A 739 -47.63 -34.81 8.93
CA ARG A 739 -47.74 -33.36 9.04
C ARG A 739 -46.82 -32.87 10.15
N ARG A 740 -45.89 -31.98 9.80
CA ARG A 740 -45.09 -31.24 10.80
C ARG A 740 -45.98 -30.14 11.37
N ILE A 741 -45.95 -29.97 12.69
CA ILE A 741 -46.66 -28.91 13.39
C ILE A 741 -45.62 -27.90 13.86
N TYR A 742 -45.73 -26.69 13.36
CA TYR A 742 -44.92 -25.56 13.78
C TYR A 742 -45.64 -24.75 14.86
N VAL A 743 -44.88 -23.96 15.63
CA VAL A 743 -45.41 -23.11 16.72
C VAL A 743 -46.55 -22.20 16.22
N ASN A 744 -46.50 -21.78 14.96
CA ASN A 744 -47.41 -20.78 14.39
C ASN A 744 -48.62 -21.39 13.65
N ASP A 745 -48.67 -22.72 13.43
CA ASP A 745 -49.76 -23.36 12.66
C ASP A 745 -51.12 -23.36 13.37
N GLY A 746 -51.17 -22.95 14.64
CA GLY A 746 -52.37 -23.01 15.48
C GLY A 746 -53.32 -21.82 15.37
N ASP A 747 -52.94 -20.74 14.68
CA ASP A 747 -53.69 -19.47 14.72
C ASP A 747 -54.57 -19.21 13.47
N GLU A 748 -54.51 -20.06 12.44
CA GLU A 748 -55.24 -19.83 11.16
C GLU A 748 -56.58 -20.60 11.01
N GLN A 749 -57.02 -21.39 12.00
CA GLN A 749 -58.24 -22.23 11.88
C GLN A 749 -59.39 -21.89 12.85
N ASN A 750 -59.35 -20.73 13.51
CA ASN A 750 -60.47 -20.23 14.34
C ASN A 750 -61.15 -19.02 13.72
#